data_AF-A0A843HBW7-F1
#
_entry.id   AF-A0A843HBW7-F1
#
_cell.length_a   1.000
_cell.length_b   1.000
_cell.length_c   1.000
_cell.angle_alpha   90.00
_cell.angle_beta   90.00
_cell.angle_gamma   90.00
#
_symmetry.space_group_name_H-M   'P 1'
#
loop_
_entity.id
_entity.type
_entity.pdbx_description
1 polymer ?
#
loop_
_entity_poly.entity_id
_entity_poly.type
_entity_poly.pdbx_seq_one_letter_code
_entity_poly.pdbx_strand_id
1 'polypeptide(L)'
;MTEYIERENQKFKSFMKDEIDGGLMEFLEKEYGYIYEAIIDEEYIIEYPDFSTFFELTYDNKVVGFYTTDTIFDNNVLVCINEFYVLPEFRSNKIFLYQIINLLQTPNITVVLRKPTRIVVDILISNGLAFEFADNLIFTYIKFINNYGSVFVNNKIKKAYHTIDSKYLGLNVMGNVYDYKHCMTIFDDVNEIFVKKPSTVCLSMPRRYDVKQYNLVPKLKKIDKNYLRQIRRNINKNRDRVYEISTIIYNNIYSGLTVDNLIGTEDMLHEYTIELLEEHGLTEDDGQKIRSKIQQALDEEEILPNTIRRRFEYLLLNPDADALAGKDDTEGVCPYCEGEVTYSLETCEICGYNFYKDADEQATDDDIQEREIDEKTQLEVSFLESIDTDVYDVGEVFDAQFEVAANETLGLIDMYQNEPLLINMEDIHHIKDGLVLDYLLENDYIEQKQNDNYDEYVYKITKKGRRHYKQNPITNLYSSNLTGFDYYKFKKYYNDNIADNKKDEIVENYIQNIETTAISQNDYATYNQILLNNLLTSRNIQGDKEFLIQMLKAMICQLNEYKLAEDKKNLLPIKFEMDNYMQLFDVINEDYDLIELYVKAYNDIELEDLKINKEDNLEALQKLAETKELLRLNLAIMEKSEDE
;
A
#
# COMPACT_ATOMS: atom_id res chain seq x y z
N MET A 1 47.25 1.83 25.70
CA MET A 1 46.35 0.72 26.04
C MET A 1 45.07 1.42 26.48
N THR A 2 44.00 1.32 25.70
CA THR A 2 42.75 2.02 25.97
C THR A 2 42.09 1.39 27.20
N GLU A 3 41.73 2.21 28.18
CA GLU A 3 41.04 1.76 29.38
C GLU A 3 39.53 1.80 29.12
N TYR A 4 38.93 0.62 28.95
CA TYR A 4 37.51 0.47 28.65
C TYR A 4 36.70 0.47 29.95
N ILE A 5 35.45 0.94 29.87
CA ILE A 5 34.49 0.74 30.96
C ILE A 5 34.04 -0.72 30.96
N GLU A 6 34.15 -1.38 32.11
CA GLU A 6 33.71 -2.76 32.30
C GLU A 6 32.32 -2.84 32.96
N ARG A 7 31.54 -3.84 32.55
CA ARG A 7 30.20 -4.17 33.04
C ARG A 7 30.15 -5.66 33.34
N GLU A 8 29.91 -6.04 34.60
CA GLU A 8 29.73 -7.44 34.96
C GLU A 8 28.50 -8.05 34.28
N ASN A 9 28.62 -9.30 33.85
CA ASN A 9 27.55 -10.09 33.20
C ASN A 9 26.91 -9.41 31.98
N GLN A 10 27.70 -8.68 31.18
CA GLN A 10 27.23 -7.94 29.99
C GLN A 10 26.10 -6.93 30.24
N LYS A 11 25.76 -6.62 31.51
CA LYS A 11 24.69 -5.68 31.85
C LYS A 11 24.99 -4.30 31.26
N PHE A 12 24.15 -3.82 30.35
CA PHE A 12 24.25 -2.47 29.81
C PHE A 12 23.49 -1.49 30.69
N LYS A 13 23.93 -0.23 30.73
CA LYS A 13 23.15 0.86 31.31
C LYS A 13 22.38 1.61 30.23
N SER A 14 21.23 2.13 30.63
CA SER A 14 20.50 3.15 29.90
C SER A 14 20.43 4.43 30.72
N PHE A 15 20.40 5.58 30.05
CA PHE A 15 20.26 6.89 30.67
C PHE A 15 19.15 7.65 29.95
N MET A 16 18.21 8.21 30.71
CA MET A 16 17.21 9.12 30.18
C MET A 16 17.84 10.49 29.90
N LYS A 17 17.24 11.26 28.99
CA LYS A 17 17.76 12.57 28.58
C LYS A 17 17.98 13.51 29.78
N ASP A 18 17.09 13.48 30.76
CA ASP A 18 17.14 14.31 31.97
C ASP A 18 18.24 13.89 32.95
N GLU A 19 18.83 12.70 32.80
CA GLU A 19 20.00 12.24 33.54
C GLU A 19 21.32 12.69 32.90
N ILE A 20 21.27 13.28 31.70
CA ILE A 20 22.43 13.70 30.91
C ILE A 20 22.54 15.23 30.83
N ASP A 21 23.56 15.77 31.49
CA ASP A 21 23.93 17.19 31.39
C ASP A 21 24.79 17.46 30.14
N GLY A 22 24.58 18.61 29.48
CA GLY A 22 25.48 19.09 28.40
C GLY A 22 25.22 18.50 27.00
N GLY A 23 24.31 17.54 26.88
CA GLY A 23 23.98 16.88 25.60
C GLY A 23 24.95 15.76 25.22
N LEU A 24 24.66 15.07 24.11
CA LEU A 24 25.31 13.79 23.78
C LEU A 24 26.84 13.86 23.72
N MET A 25 27.41 14.87 23.06
CA MET A 25 28.86 14.96 22.88
C MET A 25 29.60 15.27 24.18
N GLU A 26 29.09 16.19 25.00
CA GLU A 26 29.68 16.49 26.32
C GLU A 26 29.58 15.28 27.26
N PHE A 27 28.47 14.55 27.21
CA PHE A 27 28.30 13.31 27.94
C PHE A 27 29.29 12.23 27.52
N LEU A 28 29.48 12.03 26.20
CA LEU A 28 30.46 11.08 25.68
C LEU A 28 31.89 11.48 26.05
N GLU A 29 32.25 12.76 25.98
CA GLU A 29 33.58 13.24 26.37
C GLU A 29 33.87 12.97 27.85
N LYS A 30 32.88 13.22 28.71
CA LYS A 30 33.02 13.08 30.16
C LYS A 30 32.99 11.63 30.64
N GLU A 31 32.03 10.85 30.15
CA GLU A 31 31.74 9.51 30.69
C GLU A 31 32.30 8.39 29.79
N TYR A 32 32.55 8.63 28.50
CA TYR A 32 33.02 7.62 27.54
C TYR A 32 34.15 8.15 26.63
N GLY A 33 35.18 8.78 27.24
CA GLY A 33 36.20 9.54 26.51
C GLY A 33 36.85 8.81 25.32
N TYR A 34 37.07 7.49 25.41
CA TYR A 34 37.62 6.70 24.31
C TYR A 34 36.66 6.54 23.10
N ILE A 35 35.34 6.53 23.34
CA ILE A 35 34.33 6.54 22.26
C ILE A 35 34.29 7.92 21.62
N TYR A 36 34.33 8.98 22.44
CA TYR A 36 34.39 10.35 21.96
C TYR A 36 35.62 10.58 21.07
N GLU A 37 36.82 10.20 21.54
CA GLU A 37 38.06 10.30 20.76
C GLU A 37 37.94 9.56 19.42
N ALA A 38 37.40 8.35 19.41
CA ALA A 38 37.22 7.57 18.18
C ALA A 38 36.24 8.24 17.19
N ILE A 39 35.16 8.85 17.68
CA ILE A 39 34.22 9.64 16.85
C ILE A 39 34.93 10.82 16.19
N ILE A 40 35.77 11.53 16.95
CA ILE A 40 36.54 12.67 16.45
C ILE A 40 37.58 12.21 15.42
N ASP A 41 38.31 11.13 15.71
CA ASP A 41 39.35 10.57 14.85
C ASP A 41 38.79 10.06 13.50
N GLU A 42 37.61 9.44 13.52
CA GLU A 42 36.90 9.02 12.30
C GLU A 42 36.17 10.16 11.59
N GLU A 43 36.18 11.36 12.17
CA GLU A 43 35.38 12.51 11.73
C GLU A 43 33.88 12.14 11.57
N TYR A 44 33.38 11.23 12.43
CA TYR A 44 31.97 10.82 12.44
C TYR A 44 31.09 11.98 12.90
N ILE A 45 29.95 12.18 12.22
CA ILE A 45 29.06 13.31 12.46
C ILE A 45 27.76 12.80 13.08
N ILE A 46 27.57 13.06 14.38
CA ILE A 46 26.27 12.93 15.05
C ILE A 46 25.33 14.01 14.50
N GLU A 47 24.22 13.63 13.87
CA GLU A 47 23.22 14.58 13.34
C GLU A 47 21.98 14.70 14.19
N TYR A 48 21.66 13.67 14.98
CA TYR A 48 20.55 13.64 15.91
C TYR A 48 21.07 13.49 17.34
N PRO A 49 21.68 14.54 17.91
CA PRO A 49 22.17 14.53 19.29
C PRO A 49 21.03 14.63 20.32
N ASP A 50 19.81 14.94 19.88
CA ASP A 50 18.60 14.87 20.69
C ASP A 50 18.05 13.44 20.70
N PHE A 51 17.69 12.97 21.89
CA PHE A 51 17.14 11.64 22.13
C PHE A 51 16.35 11.63 23.44
N SER A 52 15.55 10.59 23.63
CA SER A 52 14.83 10.31 24.87
C SER A 52 15.64 9.41 25.79
N THR A 53 16.27 8.37 25.23
CA THR A 53 17.09 7.41 25.98
C THR A 53 18.40 7.11 25.25
N PHE A 54 19.50 7.03 26.02
CA PHE A 54 20.81 6.56 25.59
C PHE A 54 21.02 5.14 26.11
N PHE A 55 21.57 4.26 25.29
CA PHE A 55 21.88 2.88 25.65
C PHE A 55 23.34 2.56 25.37
N GLU A 56 24.01 1.94 26.33
CA GLU A 56 25.34 1.36 26.13
C GLU A 56 25.28 0.12 25.23
N LEU A 57 26.30 -0.08 24.41
CA LEU A 57 26.56 -1.33 23.71
C LEU A 57 27.75 -2.04 24.32
N THR A 58 27.55 -3.27 24.79
CA THR A 58 28.58 -4.07 25.46
C THR A 58 29.05 -5.24 24.60
N TYR A 59 30.34 -5.57 24.68
CA TYR A 59 30.94 -6.78 24.09
C TYR A 59 32.09 -7.25 24.98
N ASP A 60 32.12 -8.53 25.35
CA ASP A 60 33.09 -9.10 26.30
C ASP A 60 33.24 -8.25 27.58
N ASN A 61 32.10 -7.91 28.21
CA ASN A 61 32.00 -7.05 29.39
C ASN A 61 32.54 -5.62 29.22
N LYS A 62 32.92 -5.19 28.02
CA LYS A 62 33.39 -3.83 27.75
C LYS A 62 32.29 -3.02 27.08
N VAL A 63 32.14 -1.76 27.46
CA VAL A 63 31.34 -0.81 26.68
C VAL A 63 32.15 -0.46 25.42
N VAL A 64 31.55 -0.65 24.25
CA VAL A 64 32.22 -0.52 22.94
C VAL A 64 31.46 0.35 21.94
N GLY A 65 30.35 0.94 22.37
CA GLY A 65 29.50 1.77 21.54
C GLY A 65 28.26 2.23 22.28
N PHE A 66 27.36 2.86 21.55
CA PHE A 66 26.05 3.27 22.04
C PHE A 66 25.02 3.31 20.92
N TYR A 67 23.75 3.39 21.30
CA TYR A 67 22.68 3.88 20.44
C TYR A 67 21.74 4.78 21.25
N THR A 68 21.03 5.67 20.56
CA THR A 68 20.03 6.55 21.17
C THR A 68 18.67 6.33 20.53
N THR A 69 17.61 6.48 21.33
CA THR A 69 16.24 6.28 20.87
C THR A 69 15.31 7.42 21.25
N ASP A 70 14.29 7.61 20.44
CA ASP A 70 13.04 8.27 20.82
C ASP A 70 11.91 7.25 20.82
N THR A 71 11.03 7.37 21.81
CA THR A 71 9.76 6.63 21.81
C THR A 71 8.67 7.56 21.29
N ILE A 72 8.04 7.19 20.18
CA ILE A 72 6.88 7.88 19.63
C ILE A 72 5.68 7.04 20.00
N PHE A 73 4.79 7.62 20.81
CA PHE A 73 3.53 7.00 21.18
C PHE A 73 2.49 7.39 20.12
N ASP A 74 2.11 6.41 19.30
CA ASP A 74 0.94 6.44 18.42
C ASP A 74 0.06 5.23 18.77
N ASN A 75 -0.83 4.77 17.88
CA ASN A 75 -1.58 3.51 18.05
C ASN A 75 -0.67 2.30 18.42
N ASN A 76 0.62 2.34 18.09
CA ASN A 76 1.66 1.40 18.54
C ASN A 76 2.84 2.13 19.19
N VAL A 77 3.63 1.42 20.02
CA VAL A 77 4.88 1.95 20.57
C VAL A 77 5.95 1.90 19.48
N LEU A 78 6.31 3.06 18.93
CA LEU A 78 7.36 3.17 17.94
C LEU A 78 8.68 3.55 18.61
N VAL A 79 9.68 2.68 18.49
CA VAL A 79 11.06 2.91 18.95
C VAL A 79 11.91 3.35 17.76
N CYS A 80 12.26 4.63 17.76
CA CYS A 80 13.08 5.25 16.71
C CYS A 80 14.54 5.30 17.15
N ILE A 81 15.40 4.51 16.52
CA ILE A 81 16.86 4.60 16.74
C ILE A 81 17.40 5.82 15.96
N ASN A 82 17.89 6.82 16.69
CA ASN A 82 18.32 8.11 16.16
C ASN A 82 19.79 8.10 15.72
N GLU A 83 20.66 7.66 16.63
CA GLU A 83 22.10 7.54 16.43
C GLU A 83 22.58 6.20 16.92
N PHE A 84 23.60 5.69 16.24
CA PHE A 84 24.25 4.43 16.59
C PHE A 84 25.73 4.55 16.26
N TYR A 85 26.59 4.14 17.19
CA TYR A 85 28.02 4.10 16.97
C TYR A 85 28.63 2.91 17.70
N VAL A 86 29.51 2.19 16.99
CA VAL A 86 30.36 1.14 17.55
C VAL A 86 31.79 1.43 17.12
N LEU A 87 32.71 1.27 18.07
CA LEU A 87 34.14 1.41 17.85
C LEU A 87 34.61 0.54 16.66
N PRO A 88 35.49 1.07 15.79
CA PRO A 88 35.87 0.42 14.54
C PRO A 88 36.28 -1.06 14.67
N GLU A 89 37.07 -1.38 15.69
CA GLU A 89 37.60 -2.71 15.94
C GLU A 89 36.52 -3.72 16.39
N PHE A 90 35.35 -3.26 16.84
CA PHE A 90 34.25 -4.11 17.30
C PHE A 90 33.10 -4.25 16.27
N ARG A 91 33.11 -3.52 15.16
CA ARG A 91 32.01 -3.51 14.18
C ARG A 91 31.70 -4.87 13.54
N SER A 92 32.69 -5.76 13.46
CA SER A 92 32.53 -7.11 12.89
C SER A 92 31.79 -8.09 13.81
N ASN A 93 31.56 -7.74 15.08
CA ASN A 93 30.95 -8.62 16.09
C ASN A 93 29.41 -8.60 16.11
N LYS A 94 28.76 -8.02 15.10
CA LYS A 94 27.28 -7.98 14.97
C LYS A 94 26.53 -7.38 16.17
N ILE A 95 27.18 -6.54 16.96
CA ILE A 95 26.61 -5.97 18.21
C ILE A 95 25.30 -5.21 17.94
N PHE A 96 25.26 -4.41 16.88
CA PHE A 96 24.06 -3.69 16.46
C PHE A 96 22.89 -4.62 16.11
N LEU A 97 23.21 -5.72 15.43
CA LEU A 97 22.22 -6.68 14.97
C LEU A 97 21.49 -7.31 16.16
N TYR A 98 22.23 -7.72 17.18
CA TYR A 98 21.62 -8.30 18.38
C TYR A 98 20.62 -7.35 19.03
N GLN A 99 20.95 -6.06 19.12
CA GLN A 99 20.02 -5.08 19.68
C GLN A 99 18.79 -4.87 18.81
N ILE A 100 18.97 -4.78 17.50
CA ILE A 100 17.85 -4.67 16.56
C ILE A 100 16.93 -5.90 16.65
N ILE A 101 17.48 -7.11 16.63
CA ILE A 101 16.68 -8.34 16.69
C ILE A 101 15.94 -8.41 18.02
N ASN A 102 16.58 -8.10 19.14
CA ASN A 102 15.93 -8.07 20.45
C ASN A 102 14.75 -7.08 20.47
N LEU A 103 14.91 -5.89 19.88
CA LEU A 103 13.83 -4.91 19.80
C LEU A 103 12.70 -5.39 18.87
N LEU A 104 13.02 -5.99 17.73
CA LEU A 104 12.02 -6.54 16.80
C LEU A 104 11.23 -7.70 17.41
N GLN A 105 11.86 -8.51 18.26
CA GLN A 105 11.22 -9.61 18.98
C GLN A 105 10.39 -9.14 20.19
N THR A 106 10.42 -7.84 20.52
CA THR A 106 9.62 -7.30 21.61
C THR A 106 8.20 -7.01 21.14
N PRO A 107 7.16 -7.57 21.79
CA PRO A 107 5.78 -7.41 21.34
C PRO A 107 5.32 -5.95 21.44
N ASN A 108 4.39 -5.56 20.57
CA ASN A 108 3.81 -4.21 20.47
C ASN A 108 4.83 -3.09 20.16
N ILE A 109 6.07 -3.43 19.78
CA ILE A 109 7.10 -2.45 19.40
C ILE A 109 7.30 -2.46 17.89
N THR A 110 7.19 -1.28 17.28
CA THR A 110 7.68 -1.04 15.92
C THR A 110 9.05 -0.38 15.97
N VAL A 111 10.07 -1.05 15.44
CA VAL A 111 11.43 -0.52 15.37
C VAL A 111 11.64 0.22 14.06
N VAL A 112 12.13 1.46 14.12
CA VAL A 112 12.50 2.23 12.93
C VAL A 112 13.87 2.87 13.10
N LEU A 113 14.56 3.13 11.98
CA LEU A 113 15.85 3.83 11.97
C LEU A 113 15.68 5.24 11.42
N ARG A 114 16.13 6.27 12.14
CA ARG A 114 16.11 7.64 11.64
C ARG A 114 17.22 7.83 10.61
N LYS A 115 16.86 7.93 9.33
CA LYS A 115 17.77 8.27 8.22
C LYS A 115 19.14 7.58 8.34
N PRO A 116 19.25 6.26 8.35
CA PRO A 116 20.51 5.59 8.67
C PRO A 116 21.64 5.96 7.70
N THR A 117 22.89 5.89 8.18
CA THR A 117 24.07 5.99 7.31
C THR A 117 24.16 4.74 6.42
N ARG A 118 24.90 4.84 5.31
CA ARG A 118 25.17 3.66 4.47
C ARG A 118 25.82 2.50 5.24
N ILE A 119 26.65 2.79 6.26
CA ILE A 119 27.26 1.77 7.12
C ILE A 119 26.18 0.92 7.81
N VAL A 120 25.14 1.57 8.34
CA VAL A 120 24.02 0.88 8.98
C VAL A 120 23.28 0.02 7.95
N VAL A 121 23.05 0.54 6.75
CA VAL A 121 22.43 -0.24 5.66
C VAL A 121 23.28 -1.45 5.26
N ASP A 122 24.60 -1.31 5.18
CA ASP A 122 25.53 -2.42 4.91
C ASP A 122 25.45 -3.51 5.99
N ILE A 123 25.25 -3.12 7.26
CA ILE A 123 25.03 -4.07 8.37
C ILE A 123 23.71 -4.81 8.18
N LEU A 124 22.62 -4.12 7.80
CA LEU A 124 21.33 -4.76 7.55
C LEU A 124 21.42 -5.77 6.39
N ILE A 125 22.08 -5.41 5.30
CA ILE A 125 22.30 -6.29 4.14
C ILE A 125 23.11 -7.53 4.55
N SER A 126 24.24 -7.32 5.24
CA SER A 126 25.15 -8.41 5.63
C SER A 126 24.52 -9.43 6.59
N ASN A 127 23.40 -9.08 7.22
CA ASN A 127 22.69 -9.93 8.16
C ASN A 127 21.30 -10.35 7.69
N GLY A 128 20.99 -10.15 6.40
CA GLY A 128 19.74 -10.61 5.81
C GLY A 128 18.50 -9.84 6.27
N LEU A 129 18.66 -8.65 6.85
CA LEU A 129 17.54 -7.75 7.20
C LEU A 129 17.24 -6.72 6.10
N ALA A 130 18.07 -6.70 5.05
CA ALA A 130 17.87 -5.88 3.87
C ALA A 130 18.47 -6.58 2.65
N PHE A 131 17.98 -6.26 1.46
CA PHE A 131 18.46 -6.88 0.22
C PHE A 131 18.33 -5.94 -0.97
N GLU A 132 19.20 -6.12 -1.95
CA GLU A 132 19.12 -5.42 -3.24
C GLU A 132 18.07 -6.08 -4.13
N PHE A 133 17.00 -5.34 -4.45
CA PHE A 133 15.93 -5.84 -5.33
C PHE A 133 16.03 -5.29 -6.75
N ALA A 134 16.69 -4.15 -6.93
CA ALA A 134 16.99 -3.56 -8.23
C ALA A 134 18.28 -2.75 -8.14
N ASP A 135 18.87 -2.38 -9.30
CA ASP A 135 20.15 -1.67 -9.36
C ASP A 135 20.25 -0.49 -8.38
N ASN A 136 21.07 -0.63 -7.34
CA ASN A 136 21.30 0.34 -6.26
C ASN A 136 20.09 0.64 -5.36
N LEU A 137 19.01 -0.15 -5.45
CA LEU A 137 17.84 -0.03 -4.58
C LEU A 137 17.81 -1.20 -3.61
N ILE A 138 17.88 -0.86 -2.33
CA ILE A 138 17.85 -1.80 -1.22
C ILE A 138 16.48 -1.69 -0.57
N PHE A 139 15.82 -2.82 -0.39
CA PHE A 139 14.67 -2.92 0.50
C PHE A 139 15.18 -3.32 1.88
N THR A 140 14.64 -2.70 2.92
CA THR A 140 14.92 -3.01 4.32
C THR A 140 13.64 -3.48 5.00
N TYR A 141 13.75 -4.55 5.78
CA TYR A 141 12.66 -5.01 6.62
C TYR A 141 12.35 -4.00 7.74
N ILE A 142 13.38 -3.27 8.20
CA ILE A 142 13.23 -2.23 9.22
C ILE A 142 12.95 -0.90 8.53
N LYS A 143 11.82 -0.27 8.86
CA LYS A 143 11.43 1.00 8.24
C LYS A 143 12.38 2.12 8.62
N PHE A 144 12.51 3.10 7.72
CA PHE A 144 13.28 4.31 7.96
C PHE A 144 12.35 5.50 8.17
N ILE A 145 12.54 6.21 9.28
CA ILE A 145 11.79 7.42 9.58
C ILE A 145 12.55 8.67 9.11
N ASN A 146 11.81 9.57 8.47
CA ASN A 146 12.24 10.83 7.89
C ASN A 146 11.28 11.92 8.32
N ASN A 147 11.59 13.17 7.97
CA ASN A 147 10.63 14.26 8.02
C ASN A 147 10.59 15.00 6.68
N TYR A 148 9.47 15.66 6.38
CA TYR A 148 9.35 16.42 5.14
C TYR A 148 10.37 17.57 5.04
N GLY A 149 10.80 18.15 6.17
CA GLY A 149 11.85 19.16 6.20
C GLY A 149 13.22 18.65 5.74
N SER A 150 13.40 17.34 5.63
CA SER A 150 14.63 16.68 5.21
C SER A 150 14.57 16.12 3.79
N VAL A 151 13.57 16.48 2.97
CA VAL A 151 13.51 16.02 1.58
C VAL A 151 14.58 16.72 0.74
N PHE A 152 15.30 15.94 -0.07
CA PHE A 152 16.26 16.45 -1.02
C PHE A 152 15.56 17.04 -2.25
N VAL A 153 15.87 18.30 -2.54
CA VAL A 153 15.40 18.99 -3.74
C VAL A 153 16.56 19.69 -4.43
N ASN A 154 16.69 19.46 -5.75
CA ASN A 154 17.62 20.18 -6.61
C ASN A 154 16.87 20.89 -7.76
N ASN A 155 17.56 21.72 -8.54
CA ASN A 155 16.94 22.48 -9.64
C ASN A 155 16.27 21.62 -10.73
N LYS A 156 16.68 20.35 -10.90
CA LYS A 156 16.12 19.45 -11.92
C LYS A 156 14.84 18.77 -11.46
N ILE A 157 14.70 18.51 -10.16
CA ILE A 157 13.52 17.87 -9.57
C ILE A 157 12.58 18.83 -8.83
N LYS A 158 12.98 20.09 -8.61
CA LYS A 158 12.16 21.09 -7.91
C LYS A 158 10.72 21.22 -8.44
N LYS A 159 10.53 21.08 -9.76
CA LYS A 159 9.21 21.13 -10.40
C LYS A 159 8.38 19.84 -10.20
N ALA A 160 8.86 18.87 -9.45
CA ALA A 160 8.10 17.67 -9.09
C ALA A 160 7.41 17.82 -7.72
N TYR A 161 7.77 18.84 -6.94
CA TYR A 161 7.29 19.05 -5.57
C TYR A 161 6.60 20.42 -5.42
N HIS A 162 5.65 20.53 -4.50
CA HIS A 162 5.08 21.79 -4.03
C HIS A 162 6.03 22.46 -3.03
N THR A 163 5.78 23.74 -2.76
CA THR A 163 6.41 24.39 -1.61
C THR A 163 5.67 23.93 -0.36
N ILE A 164 6.37 23.27 0.55
CA ILE A 164 5.74 22.79 1.78
C ILE A 164 5.52 23.92 2.78
N ASP A 165 4.36 23.92 3.43
CA ASP A 165 4.10 24.80 4.57
C ASP A 165 5.00 24.41 5.75
N SER A 166 5.54 25.42 6.43
CA SER A 166 6.30 25.31 7.67
C SER A 166 5.70 24.36 8.71
N LYS A 167 4.36 24.30 8.83
CA LYS A 167 3.69 23.41 9.79
C LYS A 167 3.90 21.92 9.53
N TYR A 168 4.23 21.55 8.28
CA TYR A 168 4.41 20.14 7.90
C TYR A 168 5.87 19.69 7.88
N LEU A 169 6.83 20.61 8.01
CA LEU A 169 8.27 20.29 7.96
C LEU A 169 8.68 19.26 9.02
N GLY A 170 8.03 19.29 10.19
CA GLY A 170 8.29 18.40 11.31
C GLY A 170 7.51 17.08 11.29
N LEU A 171 6.58 16.90 10.36
CA LEU A 171 5.82 15.64 10.28
C LEU A 171 6.73 14.50 9.84
N ASN A 172 6.62 13.39 10.55
CA ASN A 172 7.37 12.19 10.26
C ASN A 172 6.73 11.42 9.10
N VAL A 173 7.58 10.81 8.28
CA VAL A 173 7.21 9.95 7.15
C VAL A 173 8.14 8.75 7.11
N MET A 174 7.63 7.61 6.71
CA MET A 174 8.36 6.34 6.75
C MET A 174 8.55 5.77 5.34
N GLY A 175 9.60 4.98 5.16
CA GLY A 175 9.84 4.25 3.93
C GLY A 175 10.81 3.09 4.14
N ASN A 176 10.71 2.07 3.29
CA ASN A 176 11.48 0.82 3.40
C ASN A 176 12.53 0.67 2.30
N VAL A 177 12.75 1.72 1.51
CA VAL A 177 13.63 1.66 0.35
C VAL A 177 14.79 2.63 0.55
N TYR A 178 15.99 2.18 0.18
CA TYR A 178 17.22 2.97 0.21
C TYR A 178 17.85 3.05 -1.17
N ASP A 179 18.19 4.26 -1.59
CA ASP A 179 19.05 4.51 -2.72
C ASP A 179 20.52 4.40 -2.28
N TYR A 180 21.11 3.23 -2.53
CA TYR A 180 22.47 2.89 -2.13
C TYR A 180 23.53 3.77 -2.80
N LYS A 181 23.24 4.23 -4.03
CA LYS A 181 24.17 5.04 -4.84
C LYS A 181 24.28 6.46 -4.32
N HIS A 182 23.17 7.00 -3.81
CA HIS A 182 23.08 8.37 -3.30
C HIS A 182 23.00 8.46 -1.78
N CYS A 183 22.97 7.34 -1.07
CA CYS A 183 22.86 7.22 0.38
C CYS A 183 21.59 7.91 0.94
N MET A 184 20.44 7.67 0.31
CA MET A 184 19.18 8.37 0.62
C MET A 184 18.07 7.37 0.91
N THR A 185 17.21 7.69 1.87
CA THR A 185 15.95 6.96 2.05
C THR A 185 14.96 7.41 0.99
N ILE A 186 14.16 6.47 0.49
CA ILE A 186 13.05 6.69 -0.43
C ILE A 186 11.75 6.44 0.35
N PHE A 187 10.80 7.36 0.21
CA PHE A 187 9.49 7.26 0.85
C PHE A 187 8.40 7.92 -0.01
N ASP A 188 7.16 7.56 0.30
CA ASP A 188 5.98 8.10 -0.38
C ASP A 188 5.38 9.26 0.41
N ASP A 189 4.79 10.19 -0.32
CA ASP A 189 4.09 11.33 0.28
C ASP A 189 2.65 10.95 0.61
N VAL A 190 2.51 10.16 1.67
CA VAL A 190 1.23 9.59 2.11
C VAL A 190 0.18 10.64 2.48
N ASN A 191 0.59 11.86 2.83
CA ASN A 191 -0.32 12.95 3.16
C ASN A 191 -0.70 13.82 1.95
N GLU A 192 -0.17 13.51 0.77
CA GLU A 192 -0.42 14.25 -0.49
C GLU A 192 -0.12 15.77 -0.39
N ILE A 193 0.81 16.17 0.48
CA ILE A 193 1.08 17.59 0.79
C ILE A 193 2.27 18.18 0.03
N PHE A 194 3.12 17.34 -0.56
CA PHE A 194 4.45 17.70 -1.02
C PHE A 194 4.71 17.33 -2.49
N VAL A 195 4.25 16.20 -2.98
CA VAL A 195 4.46 15.77 -4.38
C VAL A 195 3.35 16.27 -5.29
N LYS A 196 3.71 16.75 -6.49
CA LYS A 196 2.72 17.20 -7.50
C LYS A 196 1.99 16.09 -8.22
N LYS A 197 2.53 14.89 -8.12
CA LYS A 197 2.07 13.68 -8.79
C LYS A 197 2.29 12.52 -7.83
N PRO A 198 1.25 11.76 -7.45
CA PRO A 198 1.39 10.61 -6.54
C PRO A 198 2.46 9.60 -6.98
N SER A 199 2.66 9.44 -8.29
CA SER A 199 3.71 8.59 -8.87
C SER A 199 5.15 9.03 -8.52
N THR A 200 5.37 10.24 -8.01
CA THR A 200 6.70 10.76 -7.67
C THR A 200 7.12 10.31 -6.27
N VAL A 201 8.26 9.62 -6.19
CA VAL A 201 8.88 9.27 -4.90
C VAL A 201 9.58 10.49 -4.27
N CYS A 202 9.63 10.54 -2.94
CA CYS A 202 10.48 11.48 -2.21
C CYS A 202 11.84 10.84 -1.90
N LEU A 203 12.91 11.65 -1.93
CA LEU A 203 14.25 11.23 -1.52
C LEU A 203 14.68 12.05 -0.31
N SER A 204 15.16 11.42 0.76
CA SER A 204 15.69 12.14 1.92
C SER A 204 17.07 12.74 1.66
N MET A 205 17.42 13.84 2.32
CA MET A 205 18.77 14.38 2.30
C MET A 205 19.73 13.34 2.90
N PRO A 206 20.82 12.96 2.20
CA PRO A 206 21.79 12.01 2.74
C PRO A 206 22.43 12.59 4.00
N ARG A 207 22.86 11.70 4.91
CA ARG A 207 23.65 12.09 6.09
C ARG A 207 24.91 12.84 5.62
N ARG A 208 25.26 13.94 6.29
CA ARG A 208 26.50 14.72 6.13
C ARG A 208 27.73 13.83 6.18
N TYR A 209 27.75 12.84 7.07
CA TYR A 209 28.81 11.84 7.13
C TYR A 209 28.96 11.12 5.77
N ASP A 210 27.87 10.59 5.22
CA ASP A 210 27.88 9.90 3.92
C ASP A 210 28.21 10.84 2.75
N VAL A 211 27.76 12.11 2.81
CA VAL A 211 28.10 13.12 1.79
C VAL A 211 29.61 13.31 1.68
N LYS A 212 30.29 13.40 2.82
CA LYS A 212 31.75 13.53 2.89
C LYS A 212 32.42 12.23 2.47
N GLN A 213 32.06 11.11 3.11
CA GLN A 213 32.72 9.82 2.94
C GLN A 213 32.63 9.27 1.52
N TYR A 214 31.46 9.41 0.87
CA TYR A 214 31.21 8.86 -0.46
C TYR A 214 31.21 9.91 -1.58
N ASN A 215 31.65 11.14 -1.27
CA ASN A 215 31.72 12.27 -2.19
C ASN A 215 30.44 12.41 -3.03
N LEU A 216 29.30 12.61 -2.35
CA LEU A 216 27.98 12.51 -2.99
C LEU A 216 27.59 13.75 -3.80
N VAL A 217 28.18 14.91 -3.53
CA VAL A 217 27.80 16.20 -4.17
C VAL A 217 27.72 16.13 -5.70
N PRO A 218 28.67 15.52 -6.44
CA PRO A 218 28.57 15.39 -7.90
C PRO A 218 27.46 14.44 -8.35
N LYS A 219 27.15 13.40 -7.56
CA LYS A 219 26.09 12.42 -7.86
C LYS A 219 24.71 13.04 -7.65
N LEU A 220 24.51 13.76 -6.55
CA LEU A 220 23.26 14.44 -6.21
C LEU A 220 22.83 15.49 -7.27
N LYS A 221 23.80 16.16 -7.91
CA LYS A 221 23.53 17.11 -9.02
C LYS A 221 23.00 16.43 -10.29
N LYS A 222 23.19 15.12 -10.43
CA LYS A 222 22.75 14.34 -11.60
C LYS A 222 21.31 13.85 -11.47
N ILE A 223 20.79 13.73 -10.24
CA ILE A 223 19.40 13.34 -9.97
C ILE A 223 18.44 14.28 -10.72
N ASP A 224 17.55 13.69 -11.51
CA ASP A 224 16.53 14.37 -12.30
C ASP A 224 15.19 13.63 -12.26
N LYS A 225 14.18 14.12 -12.98
CA LYS A 225 12.84 13.51 -12.98
C LYS A 225 12.82 12.09 -13.56
N ASN A 226 13.70 11.77 -14.51
CA ASN A 226 13.76 10.42 -15.07
C ASN A 226 14.31 9.44 -14.05
N TYR A 227 15.26 9.88 -13.22
CA TYR A 227 15.76 9.08 -12.11
C TYR A 227 14.66 8.72 -11.10
N LEU A 228 13.83 9.69 -10.69
CA LEU A 228 12.70 9.43 -9.77
C LEU A 228 11.70 8.42 -10.37
N ARG A 229 11.39 8.55 -11.67
CA ARG A 229 10.51 7.58 -12.36
C ARG A 229 11.13 6.19 -12.41
N GLN A 230 12.43 6.10 -12.67
CA GLN A 230 13.13 4.81 -12.69
C GLN A 230 13.07 4.12 -11.32
N ILE A 231 13.20 4.88 -10.22
CA ILE A 231 13.02 4.34 -8.87
C ILE A 231 11.62 3.76 -8.70
N ARG A 232 10.57 4.53 -9.02
CA ARG A 232 9.18 4.05 -8.90
C ARG A 232 8.94 2.78 -9.73
N ARG A 233 9.41 2.75 -10.98
CA ARG A 233 9.33 1.56 -11.84
C ARG A 233 9.95 0.33 -11.21
N ASN A 234 11.15 0.50 -10.65
CA ASN A 234 11.87 -0.60 -10.03
C ASN A 234 11.17 -1.10 -8.76
N ILE A 235 10.58 -0.20 -7.96
CA ILE A 235 9.79 -0.58 -6.79
C ILE A 235 8.58 -1.41 -7.23
N ASN A 236 7.78 -0.90 -8.17
CA ASN A 236 6.56 -1.57 -8.61
C ASN A 236 6.85 -2.93 -9.26
N LYS A 237 7.85 -3.01 -10.13
CA LYS A 237 8.23 -4.24 -10.84
C LYS A 237 8.70 -5.37 -9.90
N ASN A 238 9.22 -5.05 -8.72
CA ASN A 238 9.78 -6.04 -7.81
C ASN A 238 8.92 -6.24 -6.56
N ARG A 239 7.66 -5.82 -6.58
CA ARG A 239 6.78 -5.83 -5.42
C ARG A 239 6.60 -7.24 -4.84
N ASP A 240 6.24 -8.22 -5.66
CA ASP A 240 5.98 -9.59 -5.20
C ASP A 240 7.25 -10.23 -4.64
N ARG A 241 8.39 -9.99 -5.30
CA ARG A 241 9.70 -10.42 -4.80
C ARG A 241 10.03 -9.77 -3.46
N VAL A 242 9.66 -8.50 -3.28
CA VAL A 242 9.84 -7.80 -2.01
C VAL A 242 8.98 -8.40 -0.92
N TYR A 243 7.72 -8.72 -1.23
CA TYR A 243 6.81 -9.41 -0.32
C TYR A 243 7.37 -10.79 0.09
N GLU A 244 7.73 -11.64 -0.88
CA GLU A 244 8.29 -12.97 -0.63
C GLU A 244 9.51 -12.92 0.29
N ILE A 245 10.47 -12.03 0.02
CA ILE A 245 11.66 -11.91 0.84
C ILE A 245 11.34 -11.32 2.22
N SER A 246 10.38 -10.38 2.31
CA SER A 246 9.95 -9.85 3.61
C SER A 246 9.39 -10.94 4.51
N THR A 247 8.58 -11.85 3.96
CA THR A 247 8.06 -13.03 4.66
C THR A 247 9.18 -13.97 5.12
N ILE A 248 10.19 -14.21 4.27
CA ILE A 248 11.36 -15.00 4.66
C ILE A 248 12.13 -14.34 5.81
N ILE A 249 12.32 -13.01 5.76
CA ILE A 249 13.02 -12.27 6.82
C ILE A 249 12.23 -12.33 8.13
N TYR A 250 10.92 -12.09 8.08
CA TYR A 250 10.01 -12.24 9.22
C TYR A 250 10.19 -13.62 9.86
N ASN A 251 10.03 -14.69 9.06
CA ASN A 251 10.17 -16.05 9.55
C ASN A 251 11.56 -16.32 10.14
N ASN A 252 12.63 -15.79 9.57
CA ASN A 252 13.97 -15.94 10.12
C ASN A 252 14.16 -15.22 11.47
N ILE A 253 13.53 -14.07 11.67
CA ILE A 253 13.59 -13.32 12.93
C ILE A 253 12.83 -14.05 14.04
N TYR A 254 11.66 -14.59 13.71
CA TYR A 254 10.72 -15.12 14.71
C TYR A 254 10.75 -16.66 14.87
N SER A 255 11.30 -17.41 13.91
CA SER A 255 11.37 -18.90 13.97
C SER A 255 12.15 -19.43 15.18
N GLY A 256 13.05 -18.65 15.74
CA GLY A 256 13.79 -19.01 16.96
C GLY A 256 12.97 -18.84 18.24
N LEU A 257 11.84 -18.13 18.21
CA LEU A 257 10.98 -17.87 19.36
C LEU A 257 10.04 -19.04 19.63
N THR A 258 10.62 -20.15 20.05
CA THR A 258 9.87 -21.34 20.49
C THR A 258 9.98 -21.49 21.99
N VAL A 259 9.01 -22.17 22.59
CA VAL A 259 9.06 -22.54 24.02
C VAL A 259 10.35 -23.31 24.33
N ASP A 260 10.73 -24.22 23.43
CA ASP A 260 11.95 -25.02 23.56
C ASP A 260 13.23 -24.19 23.62
N ASN A 261 13.34 -23.15 22.80
CA ASN A 261 14.54 -22.30 22.77
C ASN A 261 14.55 -21.23 23.86
N LEU A 262 13.37 -20.81 24.35
CA LEU A 262 13.20 -19.70 25.29
C LEU A 262 12.94 -20.12 26.74
N ILE A 263 12.69 -21.39 27.00
CA ILE A 263 12.39 -21.90 28.34
C ILE A 263 13.10 -23.24 28.55
N GLY A 264 13.08 -24.10 27.53
CA GLY A 264 13.71 -25.41 27.53
C GLY A 264 12.78 -26.46 26.96
N THR A 265 13.28 -27.67 26.80
CA THR A 265 12.54 -28.83 26.25
C THR A 265 11.60 -29.47 27.27
N GLU A 266 10.73 -30.38 26.82
CA GLU A 266 9.84 -31.16 27.68
C GLU A 266 10.58 -31.88 28.82
N ASP A 267 11.82 -32.29 28.58
CA ASP A 267 12.61 -33.06 29.55
C ASP A 267 13.52 -32.19 30.43
N MET A 268 13.84 -30.97 30.00
CA MET A 268 14.90 -30.17 30.62
C MET A 268 14.73 -28.67 30.35
N LEU A 269 14.71 -27.87 31.43
CA LEU A 269 14.72 -26.41 31.38
C LEU A 269 16.13 -25.88 31.09
N HIS A 270 16.23 -24.69 30.50
CA HIS A 270 17.51 -24.01 30.35
C HIS A 270 18.06 -23.51 31.69
N GLU A 271 19.38 -23.41 31.81
CA GLU A 271 20.06 -23.00 33.06
C GLU A 271 19.58 -21.62 33.55
N TYR A 272 19.48 -20.63 32.67
CA TYR A 272 18.97 -19.30 33.04
C TYR A 272 17.49 -19.33 33.48
N THR A 273 16.70 -20.27 32.94
CA THR A 273 15.28 -20.44 33.33
C THR A 273 15.22 -20.95 34.76
N ILE A 274 16.09 -21.89 35.12
CA ILE A 274 16.23 -22.40 36.49
C ILE A 274 16.65 -21.27 37.44
N GLU A 275 17.66 -20.47 37.06
CA GLU A 275 18.08 -19.31 37.85
C GLU A 275 16.92 -18.32 38.09
N LEU A 276 16.15 -17.99 37.04
CA LEU A 276 14.98 -17.10 37.15
C LEU A 276 13.87 -17.66 38.05
N LEU A 277 13.63 -18.97 37.99
CA LEU A 277 12.66 -19.65 38.86
C LEU A 277 13.10 -19.55 40.33
N GLU A 278 14.38 -19.79 40.61
CA GLU A 278 14.94 -19.68 41.96
C GLU A 278 14.82 -18.25 42.52
N GLU A 279 15.04 -17.23 41.69
CA GLU A 279 14.83 -15.82 42.07
C GLU A 279 13.38 -15.51 42.49
N HIS A 280 12.41 -16.23 41.93
CA HIS A 280 10.98 -16.10 42.24
C HIS A 280 10.49 -17.12 43.27
N GLY A 281 11.39 -17.94 43.84
CA GLY A 281 11.05 -18.96 44.84
C GLY A 281 10.29 -20.16 44.28
N LEU A 282 10.39 -20.40 42.97
CA LEU A 282 9.74 -21.51 42.26
C LEU A 282 10.69 -22.69 42.07
N THR A 283 10.13 -23.89 41.96
CA THR A 283 10.91 -25.11 41.70
C THR A 283 11.01 -25.43 40.21
N GLU A 284 11.92 -26.32 39.83
CA GLU A 284 12.03 -26.82 38.45
C GLU A 284 10.74 -27.52 37.99
N ASP A 285 10.02 -28.20 38.89
CA ASP A 285 8.72 -28.82 38.61
C ASP A 285 7.64 -27.76 38.28
N ASP A 286 7.67 -26.62 38.97
CA ASP A 286 6.78 -25.49 38.65
C ASP A 286 7.16 -24.88 37.30
N GLY A 287 8.45 -24.77 37.00
CA GLY A 287 8.96 -24.37 35.70
C GLY A 287 8.46 -25.24 34.55
N GLN A 288 8.45 -26.57 34.73
CA GLN A 288 7.92 -27.50 33.72
C GLN A 288 6.40 -27.38 33.53
N LYS A 289 5.64 -27.09 34.59
CA LYS A 289 4.21 -26.78 34.48
C LYS A 289 3.98 -25.47 33.72
N ILE A 290 4.74 -24.41 34.04
CA ILE A 290 4.68 -23.12 33.35
C ILE A 290 5.00 -23.30 31.87
N ARG A 291 6.08 -24.03 31.54
CA ARG A 291 6.44 -24.37 30.15
C ARG A 291 5.29 -25.02 29.42
N SER A 292 4.67 -26.03 30.03
CA SER A 292 3.54 -26.77 29.43
C SER A 292 2.32 -25.86 29.20
N LYS A 293 1.99 -24.97 30.16
CA LYS A 293 0.92 -23.97 30.02
C LYS A 293 1.19 -23.03 28.83
N ILE A 294 2.43 -22.59 28.66
CA ILE A 294 2.83 -21.69 27.57
C ILE A 294 2.76 -22.39 26.23
N GLN A 295 3.23 -23.64 26.14
CA GLN A 295 3.13 -24.43 24.91
C GLN A 295 1.66 -24.60 24.49
N GLN A 296 0.79 -24.95 25.43
CA GLN A 296 -0.64 -25.05 25.16
C GLN A 296 -1.24 -23.71 24.70
N ALA A 297 -0.91 -22.60 25.37
CA ALA A 297 -1.39 -21.28 24.99
C ALA A 297 -0.93 -20.87 23.57
N LEU A 298 0.28 -21.27 23.17
CA LEU A 298 0.79 -21.04 21.81
C LEU A 298 0.07 -21.91 20.78
N ASP A 299 -0.16 -23.20 21.08
CA ASP A 299 -0.87 -24.14 20.21
C ASP A 299 -2.36 -23.74 20.01
N GLU A 300 -2.95 -23.06 20.98
CA GLU A 300 -4.32 -22.52 20.95
C GLU A 300 -4.39 -21.05 20.46
N GLU A 301 -3.29 -20.51 19.93
CA GLU A 301 -3.16 -19.12 19.43
C GLU A 301 -3.56 -18.04 20.45
N GLU A 302 -3.58 -18.38 21.74
CA GLU A 302 -3.84 -17.47 22.86
C GLU A 302 -2.68 -16.50 23.09
N ILE A 303 -1.48 -16.90 22.68
CA ILE A 303 -0.30 -16.05 22.62
C ILE A 303 0.38 -16.22 21.25
N LEU A 304 1.16 -15.24 20.86
CA LEU A 304 1.98 -15.26 19.66
C LEU A 304 3.43 -15.67 20.00
N PRO A 305 4.25 -16.13 19.04
CA PRO A 305 5.65 -16.49 19.29
C PRO A 305 6.46 -15.37 19.97
N ASN A 306 6.22 -14.11 19.59
CA ASN A 306 6.87 -12.94 20.19
C ASN A 306 6.36 -12.58 21.60
N THR A 307 5.26 -13.18 22.09
CA THR A 307 4.75 -12.97 23.46
C THR A 307 5.06 -14.11 24.43
N ILE A 308 5.73 -15.19 23.99
CA ILE A 308 6.16 -16.32 24.86
C ILE A 308 6.88 -15.82 26.11
N ARG A 309 7.88 -14.94 25.93
CA ARG A 309 8.66 -14.40 27.06
C ARG A 309 7.80 -13.59 28.02
N ARG A 310 6.87 -12.80 27.49
CA ARG A 310 5.94 -12.00 28.30
C ARG A 310 5.05 -12.90 29.14
N ARG A 311 4.49 -13.95 28.52
CA ARG A 311 3.67 -14.93 29.24
C ARG A 311 4.47 -15.67 30.30
N PHE A 312 5.73 -16.02 30.01
CA PHE A 312 6.64 -16.62 30.98
C PHE A 312 6.89 -15.71 32.19
N GLU A 313 7.25 -14.45 31.95
CA GLU A 313 7.47 -13.45 33.02
C GLU A 313 6.20 -13.25 33.88
N TYR A 314 5.01 -13.24 33.26
CA TYR A 314 3.75 -13.17 34.00
C TYR A 314 3.52 -14.39 34.89
N LEU A 315 3.79 -15.60 34.37
CA LEU A 315 3.60 -16.87 35.10
C LEU A 315 4.65 -17.10 36.19
N LEU A 316 5.85 -16.50 36.10
CA LEU A 316 6.80 -16.47 37.21
C LEU A 316 6.20 -15.76 38.45
N LEU A 317 5.38 -14.72 38.22
CA LEU A 317 4.71 -13.96 39.27
C LEU A 317 3.35 -14.56 39.67
N ASN A 318 2.70 -15.27 38.74
CA ASN A 318 1.35 -15.82 38.89
C ASN A 318 1.28 -17.29 38.42
N PRO A 319 1.98 -18.23 39.08
CA PRO A 319 2.13 -19.61 38.61
C PRO A 319 0.80 -20.39 38.52
N ASP A 320 -0.15 -20.03 39.39
CA ASP A 320 -1.47 -20.63 39.47
C ASP A 320 -2.50 -19.98 38.53
N ALA A 321 -2.10 -19.02 37.69
CA ALA A 321 -3.01 -18.45 36.69
C ALA A 321 -3.45 -19.54 35.70
N ASP A 322 -4.74 -19.79 35.62
CA ASP A 322 -5.36 -20.75 34.71
C ASP A 322 -5.88 -20.04 33.45
N ALA A 323 -6.00 -20.78 32.35
CA ALA A 323 -6.65 -20.28 31.13
C ALA A 323 -8.11 -19.94 31.45
N LEU A 324 -8.41 -18.66 31.65
CA LEU A 324 -9.77 -18.20 31.79
C LEU A 324 -10.43 -18.18 30.41
N ALA A 325 -11.49 -18.96 30.26
CA ALA A 325 -12.56 -18.62 29.32
C ALA A 325 -13.31 -17.42 29.92
N GLY A 326 -12.69 -16.25 29.90
CA GLY A 326 -13.32 -15.00 30.30
C GLY A 326 -14.55 -14.76 29.43
N LYS A 327 -15.64 -14.25 30.03
CA LYS A 327 -16.72 -13.70 29.23
C LYS A 327 -16.19 -12.45 28.55
N ASP A 328 -16.33 -12.39 27.24
CA ASP A 328 -15.87 -11.35 26.32
C ASP A 328 -16.55 -9.96 26.53
N ASP A 329 -17.20 -9.77 27.68
CA ASP A 329 -18.26 -8.77 27.85
C ASP A 329 -17.77 -7.47 28.53
N THR A 330 -16.49 -7.36 28.92
CA THR A 330 -15.93 -6.15 29.56
C THR A 330 -14.92 -5.44 28.66
N GLU A 331 -15.40 -4.39 27.99
CA GLU A 331 -14.56 -3.47 27.21
C GLU A 331 -13.37 -2.93 28.03
N GLY A 332 -12.17 -3.01 27.47
CA GLY A 332 -10.96 -2.39 28.03
C GLY A 332 -10.19 -3.22 29.05
N VAL A 333 -10.49 -4.51 29.22
CA VAL A 333 -9.80 -5.40 30.16
C VAL A 333 -9.33 -6.68 29.46
N CYS A 334 -8.13 -7.15 29.79
CA CYS A 334 -7.58 -8.36 29.20
C CYS A 334 -8.32 -9.59 29.75
N PRO A 335 -8.82 -10.50 28.91
CA PRO A 335 -9.59 -11.66 29.34
C PRO A 335 -8.77 -12.68 30.15
N TYR A 336 -7.44 -12.64 30.02
CA TYR A 336 -6.53 -13.53 30.74
C TYR A 336 -6.07 -12.97 32.08
N CYS A 337 -5.50 -11.76 32.11
CA CYS A 337 -4.88 -11.21 33.32
C CYS A 337 -5.71 -10.14 34.03
N GLU A 338 -6.92 -9.83 33.52
CA GLU A 338 -7.81 -8.78 34.03
C GLU A 338 -7.16 -7.38 34.14
N GLY A 339 -6.07 -7.17 33.39
CA GLY A 339 -5.37 -5.90 33.34
C GLY A 339 -6.05 -4.91 32.39
N GLU A 340 -5.90 -3.62 32.66
CA GLU A 340 -6.36 -2.57 31.74
C GLU A 340 -5.65 -2.70 30.38
N VAL A 341 -6.43 -2.60 29.29
CA VAL A 341 -5.95 -2.74 27.91
C VAL A 341 -6.02 -1.41 27.19
N THR A 342 -4.97 -1.10 26.46
CA THR A 342 -4.96 -0.02 25.48
C THR A 342 -5.56 -0.56 24.16
N TYR A 343 -6.69 0.00 23.71
CA TYR A 343 -7.52 -0.49 22.59
C TYR A 343 -6.83 -0.61 21.21
N SER A 344 -5.56 -0.22 21.08
CA SER A 344 -4.82 -0.22 19.83
C SER A 344 -3.74 -1.31 19.73
N LEU A 345 -3.56 -2.12 20.77
CA LEU A 345 -2.50 -3.12 20.84
C LEU A 345 -2.98 -4.48 20.35
N GLU A 346 -2.08 -5.21 19.69
CA GLU A 346 -2.32 -6.59 19.21
C GLU A 346 -2.33 -7.60 20.35
N THR A 347 -1.49 -7.36 21.38
CA THR A 347 -1.35 -8.27 22.51
C THR A 347 -1.34 -7.55 23.84
N CYS A 348 -1.75 -8.22 24.92
CA CYS A 348 -1.73 -7.66 26.26
C CYS A 348 -0.29 -7.38 26.74
N GLU A 349 0.01 -6.16 27.16
CA GLU A 349 1.34 -5.78 27.63
C GLU A 349 1.75 -6.45 28.95
N ILE A 350 0.78 -6.97 29.71
CA ILE A 350 1.02 -7.60 31.01
C ILE A 350 1.29 -9.09 30.86
N CYS A 351 0.45 -9.80 30.10
CA CYS A 351 0.49 -11.27 30.02
C CYS A 351 0.73 -11.83 28.62
N GLY A 352 0.71 -11.00 27.57
CA GLY A 352 0.96 -11.43 26.19
C GLY A 352 -0.22 -12.11 25.49
N TYR A 353 -1.44 -12.03 26.05
CA TYR A 353 -2.68 -12.54 25.41
C TYR A 353 -2.90 -11.89 24.05
N ASN A 354 -3.23 -12.69 23.03
CA ASN A 354 -3.57 -12.26 21.68
C ASN A 354 -5.03 -11.81 21.61
N PHE A 355 -5.27 -10.52 21.37
CA PHE A 355 -6.63 -9.98 21.30
C PHE A 355 -7.39 -10.36 20.03
N TYR A 356 -6.70 -10.88 19.01
CA TYR A 356 -7.30 -11.28 17.74
C TYR A 356 -7.68 -12.76 17.65
N LYS A 357 -7.48 -13.54 18.73
CA LYS A 357 -7.80 -14.98 18.77
C LYS A 357 -9.22 -15.31 18.29
N ASP A 358 -10.20 -14.46 18.62
CA ASP A 358 -11.63 -14.70 18.36
C ASP A 358 -12.23 -13.73 17.32
N ALA A 359 -11.39 -13.01 16.56
CA ALA A 359 -11.85 -12.04 15.56
C ALA A 359 -12.36 -12.76 14.28
N ASP A 360 -13.63 -13.18 14.29
CA ASP A 360 -14.49 -13.70 13.20
C ASP A 360 -13.83 -14.35 11.96
N GLU A 361 -14.09 -15.66 11.79
CA GLU A 361 -13.74 -16.58 10.67
C GLU A 361 -14.32 -16.20 9.27
N GLN A 362 -14.28 -14.94 8.83
CA GLN A 362 -14.76 -14.52 7.49
C GLN A 362 -13.70 -13.98 6.52
N ALA A 363 -12.43 -13.93 6.91
CA ALA A 363 -11.36 -13.64 5.97
C ALA A 363 -10.66 -14.97 5.60
N THR A 364 -10.44 -15.20 4.31
CA THR A 364 -9.68 -16.39 3.89
C THR A 364 -8.23 -16.25 4.37
N ASP A 365 -7.52 -17.37 4.60
CA ASP A 365 -6.13 -17.35 5.10
C ASP A 365 -5.21 -16.44 4.26
N ASP A 366 -5.50 -16.28 2.97
CA ASP A 366 -4.79 -15.38 2.06
C ASP A 366 -5.17 -13.91 2.31
N ASP A 367 -6.46 -13.60 2.56
CA ASP A 367 -6.94 -12.24 2.89
C ASP A 367 -6.44 -11.74 4.25
N ILE A 368 -6.26 -12.63 5.22
CA ILE A 368 -5.72 -12.28 6.56
C ILE A 368 -4.22 -12.04 6.48
N GLN A 369 -3.46 -12.87 5.76
CA GLN A 369 -2.02 -12.66 5.60
C GLN A 369 -1.70 -11.42 4.75
N GLU A 370 -2.45 -11.17 3.68
CA GLU A 370 -2.30 -9.92 2.91
C GLU A 370 -2.75 -8.70 3.71
N ARG A 371 -3.88 -8.73 4.44
CA ARG A 371 -4.30 -7.59 5.28
C ARG A 371 -3.39 -7.34 6.47
N GLU A 372 -2.96 -8.36 7.19
CA GLU A 372 -2.04 -8.17 8.31
C GLU A 372 -0.67 -7.68 7.83
N ILE A 373 -0.21 -8.14 6.68
CA ILE A 373 1.04 -7.65 6.08
C ILE A 373 0.83 -6.26 5.49
N ASP A 374 -0.30 -5.92 4.87
CA ASP A 374 -0.58 -4.58 4.34
C ASP A 374 -0.83 -3.55 5.44
N GLU A 375 -1.44 -3.93 6.57
CA GLU A 375 -1.57 -3.09 7.77
C GLU A 375 -0.22 -2.92 8.48
N LYS A 376 0.61 -3.98 8.56
CA LYS A 376 1.98 -3.90 9.14
C LYS A 376 2.98 -3.22 8.18
N THR A 377 2.81 -3.32 6.87
CA THR A 377 3.71 -2.75 5.85
C THR A 377 3.27 -1.40 5.30
N GLN A 378 1.98 -1.03 5.39
CA GLN A 378 1.34 0.17 4.83
C GLN A 378 1.48 0.30 3.30
N LEU A 379 1.33 -0.79 2.55
CA LEU A 379 1.13 -0.73 1.10
C LEU A 379 -0.38 -0.71 0.85
N GLU A 380 -0.98 0.43 0.51
CA GLU A 380 -2.37 0.46 0.03
C GLU A 380 -2.42 -0.09 -1.41
N VAL A 381 -3.08 -1.24 -1.60
CA VAL A 381 -3.05 -2.04 -2.83
C VAL A 381 -4.31 -1.93 -3.68
N SER A 382 -5.41 -1.43 -3.12
CA SER A 382 -6.76 -1.68 -3.63
C SER A 382 -7.07 -1.16 -5.04
N PHE A 383 -6.25 -0.26 -5.61
CA PHE A 383 -6.43 0.23 -6.98
C PHE A 383 -5.66 -0.59 -8.04
N LEU A 384 -4.62 -1.34 -7.65
CA LEU A 384 -3.60 -1.88 -8.57
C LEU A 384 -3.91 -3.27 -9.13
N GLU A 385 -4.89 -3.98 -8.57
CA GLU A 385 -5.23 -5.36 -8.95
C GLU A 385 -5.89 -5.49 -10.34
N SER A 386 -6.32 -4.37 -10.94
CA SER A 386 -6.96 -4.37 -12.27
C SER A 386 -6.02 -4.06 -13.44
N ILE A 387 -4.75 -3.70 -13.17
CA ILE A 387 -3.79 -3.27 -14.19
C ILE A 387 -2.78 -4.40 -14.39
N ASP A 388 -2.66 -4.91 -15.62
CA ASP A 388 -1.66 -5.91 -16.01
C ASP A 388 -0.23 -5.33 -15.86
N THR A 389 0.33 -5.49 -14.66
CA THR A 389 1.60 -4.91 -14.19
C THR A 389 2.82 -5.55 -14.82
N ASP A 390 2.66 -6.72 -15.46
CA ASP A 390 3.71 -7.43 -16.18
C ASP A 390 4.09 -6.75 -17.50
N VAL A 391 3.22 -5.90 -18.05
CA VAL A 391 3.38 -5.30 -19.38
C VAL A 391 3.57 -3.77 -19.34
N TYR A 392 3.09 -3.07 -18.30
CA TYR A 392 3.03 -1.59 -18.29
C TYR A 392 3.54 -0.93 -16.99
N ASP A 393 4.13 0.27 -17.12
CA ASP A 393 4.53 1.10 -15.97
C ASP A 393 3.28 1.74 -15.34
N VAL A 394 2.89 1.26 -14.16
CA VAL A 394 1.79 1.79 -13.34
C VAL A 394 1.80 3.32 -13.22
N GLY A 395 2.98 3.94 -13.10
CA GLY A 395 3.10 5.39 -13.02
C GLY A 395 2.79 6.10 -14.35
N GLU A 396 3.06 5.46 -15.49
CA GLU A 396 2.66 5.95 -16.81
C GLU A 396 1.16 5.72 -17.09
N VAL A 397 0.60 4.61 -16.63
CA VAL A 397 -0.85 4.32 -16.73
C VAL A 397 -1.65 5.31 -15.90
N PHE A 398 -1.25 5.54 -14.64
CA PHE A 398 -1.86 6.56 -13.77
C PHE A 398 -1.69 7.96 -14.36
N ASP A 399 -0.49 8.33 -14.85
CA ASP A 399 -0.27 9.64 -15.48
C ASP A 399 -1.16 9.83 -16.72
N ALA A 400 -1.43 8.76 -17.47
CA ALA A 400 -2.29 8.77 -18.63
C ALA A 400 -3.77 8.91 -18.23
N GLN A 401 -4.25 8.13 -17.26
CA GLN A 401 -5.61 8.25 -16.71
C GLN A 401 -5.86 9.61 -16.06
N PHE A 402 -4.90 10.13 -15.31
CA PHE A 402 -4.97 11.48 -14.72
C PHE A 402 -5.05 12.57 -15.80
N GLU A 403 -4.35 12.41 -16.92
CA GLU A 403 -4.44 13.32 -18.07
C GLU A 403 -5.82 13.28 -18.74
N VAL A 404 -6.46 12.11 -18.79
CA VAL A 404 -7.84 11.95 -19.26
C VAL A 404 -8.81 12.62 -18.31
N ALA A 405 -8.76 12.25 -17.04
CA ALA A 405 -9.62 12.80 -15.99
C ALA A 405 -9.55 14.33 -15.98
N ALA A 406 -8.35 14.91 -15.96
CA ALA A 406 -8.17 16.37 -15.96
C ALA A 406 -8.77 17.06 -17.21
N ASN A 407 -8.68 16.45 -18.39
CA ASN A 407 -9.27 17.01 -19.61
C ASN A 407 -10.79 16.85 -19.66
N GLU A 408 -11.33 15.72 -19.20
CA GLU A 408 -12.77 15.49 -19.12
C GLU A 408 -13.42 16.44 -18.12
N THR A 409 -12.82 16.62 -16.94
CA THR A 409 -13.25 17.63 -15.96
C THR A 409 -13.23 19.04 -16.56
N LEU A 410 -12.21 19.40 -17.36
CA LEU A 410 -12.18 20.68 -18.06
C LEU A 410 -13.30 20.82 -19.09
N GLY A 411 -13.61 19.75 -19.83
CA GLY A 411 -14.72 19.72 -20.78
C GLY A 411 -16.07 19.95 -20.10
N LEU A 412 -16.31 19.24 -18.99
CA LEU A 412 -17.52 19.37 -18.17
C LEU A 412 -17.65 20.77 -17.59
N ILE A 413 -16.59 21.33 -17.02
CA ILE A 413 -16.61 22.70 -16.47
C ILE A 413 -16.80 23.75 -17.59
N ASP A 414 -16.35 23.51 -18.83
CA ASP A 414 -16.62 24.42 -19.95
C ASP A 414 -18.08 24.36 -20.40
N MET A 415 -18.72 23.18 -20.33
CA MET A 415 -20.12 22.94 -20.67
C MET A 415 -21.08 23.48 -19.61
N TYR A 416 -20.83 23.18 -18.34
CA TYR A 416 -21.70 23.48 -17.19
C TYR A 416 -21.12 24.62 -16.35
N GLN A 417 -20.83 25.75 -16.98
CA GLN A 417 -20.16 26.86 -16.28
C GLN A 417 -21.00 27.40 -15.12
N ASN A 418 -20.38 27.50 -13.95
CA ASN A 418 -21.03 27.99 -12.73
C ASN A 418 -22.16 27.08 -12.19
N GLU A 419 -22.15 25.81 -12.57
CA GLU A 419 -22.98 24.76 -11.96
C GLU A 419 -22.08 23.83 -11.13
N PRO A 420 -22.62 23.15 -10.09
CA PRO A 420 -21.88 22.12 -9.38
C PRO A 420 -21.47 21.00 -10.34
N LEU A 421 -20.31 20.39 -10.09
CA LEU A 421 -19.92 19.20 -10.84
C LEU A 421 -20.86 18.06 -10.43
N LEU A 422 -21.60 17.54 -11.41
CA LEU A 422 -22.56 16.44 -11.22
C LEU A 422 -21.94 15.05 -11.40
N ILE A 423 -20.64 14.98 -11.69
CA ILE A 423 -19.94 13.75 -12.03
C ILE A 423 -18.82 13.51 -11.01
N ASN A 424 -18.86 12.34 -10.37
CA ASN A 424 -17.83 11.83 -9.49
C ASN A 424 -16.70 11.22 -10.35
N MET A 425 -15.52 11.86 -10.35
CA MET A 425 -14.35 11.40 -11.12
C MET A 425 -13.72 10.16 -10.49
N GLU A 426 -13.88 9.98 -9.18
CA GLU A 426 -13.47 8.78 -8.46
C GLU A 426 -14.23 7.55 -8.96
N ASP A 427 -15.53 7.69 -9.28
CA ASP A 427 -16.33 6.58 -9.81
C ASP A 427 -15.97 6.23 -11.27
N ILE A 428 -15.49 7.19 -12.06
CA ILE A 428 -15.23 6.99 -13.50
C ILE A 428 -13.78 6.58 -13.78
N HIS A 429 -12.83 7.21 -13.10
CA HIS A 429 -11.40 7.02 -13.36
C HIS A 429 -10.65 6.46 -12.15
N HIS A 430 -11.33 6.20 -11.03
CA HIS A 430 -10.71 5.77 -9.77
C HIS A 430 -9.64 6.75 -9.27
N ILE A 431 -9.80 8.03 -9.61
CA ILE A 431 -8.93 9.13 -9.17
C ILE A 431 -9.79 10.05 -8.31
N LYS A 432 -9.40 10.23 -7.04
CA LYS A 432 -10.10 11.14 -6.11
C LYS A 432 -10.36 12.50 -6.74
N ASP A 433 -11.59 12.97 -6.67
CA ASP A 433 -12.05 14.26 -7.22
C ASP A 433 -11.15 15.43 -6.80
N GLY A 434 -10.72 15.40 -5.53
CA GLY A 434 -9.82 16.41 -4.95
C GLY A 434 -8.51 16.56 -5.72
N LEU A 435 -7.89 15.45 -6.13
CA LEU A 435 -6.60 15.47 -6.84
C LEU A 435 -6.70 16.16 -8.20
N VAL A 436 -7.78 15.91 -8.93
CA VAL A 436 -7.99 16.50 -10.26
C VAL A 436 -8.35 17.98 -10.14
N LEU A 437 -9.27 18.32 -9.25
CA LEU A 437 -9.72 19.70 -9.06
C LEU A 437 -8.60 20.61 -8.53
N ASP A 438 -7.82 20.13 -7.56
CA ASP A 438 -6.67 20.87 -7.03
C ASP A 438 -5.63 21.10 -8.11
N TYR A 439 -5.30 20.09 -8.91
CA TYR A 439 -4.40 20.24 -10.05
C TYR A 439 -4.89 21.31 -11.03
N LEU A 440 -6.18 21.33 -11.38
CA LEU A 440 -6.75 22.30 -12.30
C LEU A 440 -6.76 23.72 -11.72
N LEU A 441 -7.03 23.87 -10.42
CA LEU A 441 -7.00 25.14 -9.71
C LEU A 441 -5.58 25.71 -9.63
N GLU A 442 -4.61 24.90 -9.19
CA GLU A 442 -3.22 25.30 -9.06
C GLU A 442 -2.56 25.71 -10.38
N ASN A 443 -3.02 25.13 -11.50
CA ASN A 443 -2.53 25.48 -12.82
C ASN A 443 -3.29 26.64 -13.47
N ASP A 444 -4.14 27.35 -12.74
CA ASP A 444 -5.04 28.42 -13.23
C ASP A 444 -5.90 27.96 -14.42
N TYR A 445 -6.25 26.68 -14.50
CA TYR A 445 -7.10 26.17 -15.59
C TYR A 445 -8.57 26.41 -15.30
N ILE A 446 -8.95 26.41 -14.02
CA ILE A 446 -10.29 26.73 -13.55
C ILE A 446 -10.24 27.76 -12.40
N GLU A 447 -11.34 28.47 -12.21
CA GLU A 447 -11.61 29.35 -11.07
C GLU A 447 -12.70 28.71 -10.21
N GLN A 448 -12.50 28.67 -8.90
CA GLN A 448 -13.52 28.20 -7.93
C GLN A 448 -14.27 29.40 -7.36
N LYS A 449 -15.59 29.26 -7.19
CA LYS A 449 -16.42 30.18 -6.43
C LYS A 449 -17.35 29.39 -5.52
N GLN A 450 -17.57 29.91 -4.32
CA GLN A 450 -18.62 29.42 -3.44
C GLN A 450 -19.97 29.80 -4.05
N ASN A 451 -20.89 28.83 -4.15
CA ASN A 451 -22.23 29.10 -4.63
C ASN A 451 -23.09 29.65 -3.49
N ASP A 452 -23.83 30.72 -3.74
CA ASP A 452 -24.72 31.30 -2.72
C ASP A 452 -26.02 30.46 -2.52
N ASN A 453 -26.31 29.53 -3.44
CA ASN A 453 -27.54 28.73 -3.45
C ASN A 453 -27.38 27.26 -3.05
N TYR A 454 -26.14 26.76 -2.95
CA TYR A 454 -25.81 25.37 -2.60
C TYR A 454 -24.61 25.37 -1.65
N ASP A 455 -24.52 24.43 -0.72
CA ASP A 455 -23.32 24.23 0.14
C ASP A 455 -22.15 23.58 -0.65
N GLU A 456 -22.03 23.93 -1.93
CA GLU A 456 -21.11 23.33 -2.90
C GLU A 456 -20.34 24.42 -3.67
N TYR A 457 -19.15 24.05 -4.14
CA TYR A 457 -18.33 24.92 -4.97
C TYR A 457 -18.74 24.80 -6.44
N VAL A 458 -18.76 25.94 -7.13
CA VAL A 458 -18.91 25.99 -8.59
C VAL A 458 -17.61 26.39 -9.26
N TYR A 459 -17.39 25.87 -10.46
CA TYR A 459 -16.15 26.04 -11.19
C TYR A 459 -16.38 26.75 -12.51
N LYS A 460 -15.37 27.52 -12.93
CA LYS A 460 -15.37 28.22 -14.21
C LYS A 460 -14.04 28.04 -14.91
N ILE A 461 -14.06 27.52 -16.13
CA ILE A 461 -12.84 27.34 -16.91
C ILE A 461 -12.24 28.69 -17.35
N THR A 462 -10.94 28.84 -17.15
CA THR A 462 -10.20 30.04 -17.55
C THR A 462 -9.81 29.98 -19.03
N LYS A 463 -9.31 31.11 -19.56
CA LYS A 463 -8.74 31.16 -20.92
C LYS A 463 -7.52 30.23 -21.07
N LYS A 464 -6.78 29.98 -19.98
CA LYS A 464 -5.62 29.07 -19.94
C LYS A 464 -6.09 27.62 -19.97
N GLY A 465 -7.10 27.27 -19.16
CA GLY A 465 -7.75 25.96 -19.19
C GLY A 465 -8.33 25.61 -20.56
N ARG A 466 -9.08 26.52 -21.19
CA ARG A 466 -9.61 26.30 -22.55
C ARG A 466 -8.53 26.08 -23.61
N ARG A 467 -7.36 26.71 -23.46
CA ARG A 467 -6.21 26.47 -24.37
C ARG A 467 -5.60 25.10 -24.14
N HIS A 468 -5.44 24.71 -22.87
CA HIS A 468 -4.93 23.40 -22.49
C HIS A 468 -5.84 22.28 -23.05
N TYR A 469 -7.14 22.36 -22.77
CA TYR A 469 -8.17 21.46 -23.29
C TYR A 469 -8.13 21.32 -24.83
N LYS A 470 -8.03 22.45 -25.55
CA LYS A 470 -7.95 22.45 -27.03
C LYS A 470 -6.61 21.93 -27.58
N GLN A 471 -5.55 21.95 -26.78
CA GLN A 471 -4.22 21.50 -27.18
C GLN A 471 -3.98 20.02 -26.93
N ASN A 472 -4.95 19.28 -26.37
CA ASN A 472 -4.85 17.84 -26.15
C ASN A 472 -5.81 17.02 -27.04
N PRO A 473 -5.57 16.97 -28.36
CA PRO A 473 -6.47 16.30 -29.30
C PRO A 473 -6.52 14.78 -29.09
N ILE A 474 -5.50 14.17 -28.48
CA ILE A 474 -5.44 12.73 -28.21
C ILE A 474 -6.48 12.37 -27.17
N THR A 475 -6.47 13.08 -26.04
CA THR A 475 -7.45 12.88 -24.97
C THR A 475 -8.87 13.13 -25.45
N ASN A 476 -9.09 14.20 -26.23
CA ASN A 476 -10.42 14.48 -26.78
C ASN A 476 -10.91 13.39 -27.74
N LEU A 477 -10.02 12.81 -28.56
CA LEU A 477 -10.35 11.69 -29.44
C LEU A 477 -10.64 10.42 -28.63
N TYR A 478 -9.90 10.17 -27.57
CA TYR A 478 -10.13 9.05 -26.67
C TYR A 478 -11.47 9.19 -25.93
N SER A 479 -11.68 10.28 -25.19
CA SER A 479 -12.90 10.49 -24.39
C SER A 479 -14.18 10.50 -25.22
N SER A 480 -14.08 10.87 -26.51
CA SER A 480 -15.24 10.89 -27.40
C SER A 480 -15.53 9.54 -28.08
N ASN A 481 -14.57 8.62 -28.13
CA ASN A 481 -14.68 7.43 -29.00
C ASN A 481 -14.14 6.13 -28.43
N LEU A 482 -13.46 6.14 -27.28
CA LEU A 482 -12.73 4.98 -26.75
C LEU A 482 -12.90 4.82 -25.23
N THR A 483 -13.99 5.36 -24.69
CA THR A 483 -14.36 5.22 -23.28
C THR A 483 -14.40 3.74 -22.88
N GLY A 484 -13.69 3.40 -21.80
CA GLY A 484 -13.54 2.04 -21.28
C GLY A 484 -12.38 1.23 -21.86
N PHE A 485 -11.57 1.80 -22.77
CA PHE A 485 -10.32 1.19 -23.22
C PHE A 485 -9.09 1.71 -22.49
N ASP A 486 -7.95 1.04 -22.60
CA ASP A 486 -6.71 1.57 -22.05
C ASP A 486 -6.23 2.80 -22.86
N TYR A 487 -6.34 3.98 -22.25
CA TYR A 487 -5.88 5.24 -22.84
C TYR A 487 -4.37 5.25 -23.14
N TYR A 488 -3.55 4.59 -22.32
CA TYR A 488 -2.12 4.52 -22.56
C TYR A 488 -1.81 3.73 -23.83
N LYS A 489 -2.45 2.57 -24.04
CA LYS A 489 -2.34 1.78 -25.27
C LYS A 489 -2.77 2.61 -26.49
N PHE A 490 -3.90 3.32 -26.39
CA PHE A 490 -4.36 4.20 -27.47
C PHE A 490 -3.38 5.36 -27.74
N LYS A 491 -2.89 6.03 -26.69
CA LYS A 491 -1.95 7.15 -26.82
C LYS A 491 -0.64 6.72 -27.49
N LYS A 492 -0.13 5.54 -27.15
CA LYS A 492 1.04 4.94 -27.81
C LYS A 492 0.74 4.68 -29.30
N TYR A 493 -0.35 3.99 -29.58
CA TYR A 493 -0.79 3.71 -30.95
C TYR A 493 -0.96 5.00 -31.77
N TYR A 494 -1.60 6.02 -31.19
CA TYR A 494 -1.80 7.32 -31.82
C TYR A 494 -0.48 8.00 -32.16
N ASN A 495 0.48 8.02 -31.23
CA ASN A 495 1.80 8.61 -31.48
C ASN A 495 2.58 7.87 -32.58
N ASP A 496 2.41 6.56 -32.66
CA ASP A 496 3.07 5.73 -33.67
C ASP A 496 2.45 5.87 -35.07
N ASN A 497 1.17 6.29 -35.17
CA ASN A 497 0.39 6.29 -36.42
C ASN A 497 -0.11 7.67 -36.89
N ILE A 498 0.14 8.75 -36.14
CA ILE A 498 -0.33 10.12 -36.50
C ILE A 498 0.30 10.70 -37.75
N ALA A 499 1.48 10.23 -38.15
CA ALA A 499 2.17 10.76 -39.33
C ALA A 499 1.45 10.40 -40.65
N ASP A 500 0.68 9.30 -40.67
CA ASP A 500 0.21 8.67 -41.91
C ASP A 500 -1.32 8.68 -42.10
N ASN A 501 -2.11 8.99 -41.07
CA ASN A 501 -3.58 8.87 -41.09
C ASN A 501 -4.32 10.18 -40.74
N LYS A 502 -5.56 10.35 -41.21
CA LYS A 502 -6.45 11.40 -40.66
C LYS A 502 -6.87 11.04 -39.24
N LYS A 503 -7.13 12.04 -38.40
CA LYS A 503 -7.44 11.87 -36.96
C LYS A 503 -8.58 10.86 -36.67
N ASP A 504 -9.64 10.87 -37.48
CA ASP A 504 -10.78 9.96 -37.31
C ASP A 504 -10.45 8.52 -37.76
N GLU A 505 -9.60 8.35 -38.77
CA GLU A 505 -9.14 7.04 -39.27
C GLU A 505 -8.23 6.33 -38.24
N ILE A 506 -7.53 7.07 -37.37
CA ILE A 506 -6.68 6.49 -36.32
C ILE A 506 -7.49 5.72 -35.28
N VAL A 507 -8.66 6.25 -34.89
CA VAL A 507 -9.55 5.60 -33.90
C VAL A 507 -10.13 4.32 -34.49
N GLU A 508 -10.67 4.39 -35.70
CA GLU A 508 -11.22 3.22 -36.40
C GLU A 508 -10.16 2.13 -36.60
N ASN A 509 -8.95 2.51 -37.02
CA ASN A 509 -7.84 1.57 -37.19
C ASN A 509 -7.39 0.96 -35.85
N TYR A 510 -7.44 1.74 -34.76
CA TYR A 510 -7.12 1.22 -33.43
C TYR A 510 -8.14 0.17 -32.98
N ILE A 511 -9.44 0.47 -33.10
CA ILE A 511 -10.54 -0.45 -32.75
C ILE A 511 -10.42 -1.75 -33.58
N GLN A 512 -10.21 -1.65 -34.90
CA GLN A 512 -10.04 -2.84 -35.74
C GLN A 512 -8.82 -3.69 -35.35
N ASN A 513 -7.72 -3.05 -34.93
CA ASN A 513 -6.52 -3.75 -34.49
C ASN A 513 -6.75 -4.53 -33.19
N ILE A 514 -7.34 -3.87 -32.18
CA ILE A 514 -7.65 -4.53 -30.91
C ILE A 514 -8.72 -5.61 -31.07
N GLU A 515 -9.71 -5.41 -31.96
CA GLU A 515 -10.73 -6.42 -32.28
C GLU A 515 -10.12 -7.65 -32.94
N THR A 516 -9.29 -7.46 -33.97
CA THR A 516 -8.59 -8.57 -34.65
C THR A 516 -7.72 -9.35 -33.67
N THR A 517 -7.04 -8.64 -32.76
CA THR A 517 -6.19 -9.24 -31.74
C THR A 517 -7.02 -10.05 -30.74
N ALA A 518 -8.10 -9.46 -30.21
CA ALA A 518 -8.98 -10.11 -29.24
C ALA A 518 -9.59 -11.39 -29.81
N ILE A 519 -10.05 -11.36 -31.06
CA ILE A 519 -10.57 -12.54 -31.77
C ILE A 519 -9.48 -13.61 -31.91
N SER A 520 -8.27 -13.22 -32.31
CA SER A 520 -7.17 -14.18 -32.51
C SER A 520 -6.66 -14.83 -31.22
N GLN A 521 -6.85 -14.16 -30.08
CA GLN A 521 -6.37 -14.58 -28.76
C GLN A 521 -7.46 -15.16 -27.86
N ASN A 522 -8.72 -15.19 -28.32
CA ASN A 522 -9.88 -15.52 -27.49
C ASN A 522 -9.97 -14.64 -26.23
N ASP A 523 -9.69 -13.34 -26.35
CA ASP A 523 -9.82 -12.36 -25.27
C ASP A 523 -11.26 -11.82 -25.22
N TYR A 524 -12.08 -12.47 -24.39
CA TYR A 524 -13.51 -12.18 -24.25
C TYR A 524 -13.78 -10.79 -23.67
N ALA A 525 -13.00 -10.37 -22.67
CA ALA A 525 -13.17 -9.10 -21.99
C ALA A 525 -12.92 -7.92 -22.95
N THR A 526 -11.82 -7.96 -23.70
CA THR A 526 -11.52 -6.93 -24.70
C THR A 526 -12.57 -6.89 -25.81
N TYR A 527 -13.04 -8.05 -26.28
CA TYR A 527 -14.10 -8.13 -27.29
C TYR A 527 -15.43 -7.52 -26.80
N ASN A 528 -15.82 -7.82 -25.56
CA ASN A 528 -17.01 -7.25 -24.93
C ASN A 528 -16.90 -5.73 -24.76
N GLN A 529 -15.73 -5.25 -24.35
CA GLN A 529 -15.48 -3.81 -24.24
C GLN A 529 -15.59 -3.08 -25.59
N ILE A 530 -15.21 -3.74 -26.70
CA ILE A 530 -15.41 -3.20 -28.07
C ILE A 530 -16.88 -3.08 -28.42
N LEU A 531 -17.68 -4.10 -28.14
CA LEU A 531 -19.12 -4.06 -28.38
C LEU A 531 -19.79 -2.94 -27.57
N LEU A 532 -19.45 -2.80 -26.28
CA LEU A 532 -19.96 -1.75 -25.40
C LEU A 532 -19.53 -0.35 -25.87
N ASN A 533 -18.27 -0.19 -26.24
CA ASN A 533 -17.76 1.09 -26.71
C ASN A 533 -18.43 1.51 -28.03
N ASN A 534 -18.63 0.57 -28.96
CA ASN A 534 -19.37 0.82 -30.21
C ASN A 534 -20.82 1.23 -29.95
N LEU A 535 -21.47 0.70 -28.89
CA LEU A 535 -22.81 1.13 -28.48
C LEU A 535 -22.79 2.56 -27.93
N LEU A 536 -21.88 2.88 -27.01
CA LEU A 536 -21.77 4.19 -26.37
C LEU A 536 -21.38 5.31 -27.34
N THR A 537 -20.58 4.99 -28.36
CA THR A 537 -20.03 5.96 -29.31
C THR A 537 -20.76 6.00 -30.64
N SER A 538 -21.84 5.22 -30.79
CA SER A 538 -22.58 5.03 -32.06
C SER A 538 -23.07 6.36 -32.67
N ARG A 539 -22.19 6.93 -33.49
CA ARG A 539 -22.44 8.00 -34.47
C ARG A 539 -23.45 7.46 -35.49
N ASN A 540 -24.61 8.11 -35.64
CA ASN A 540 -25.57 7.92 -36.74
C ASN A 540 -26.33 6.57 -36.84
N ILE A 541 -26.84 6.00 -35.74
CA ILE A 541 -27.93 5.00 -35.89
C ILE A 541 -29.28 5.73 -35.92
N GLN A 542 -29.64 6.23 -37.11
CA GLN A 542 -31.04 6.48 -37.44
C GLN A 542 -31.76 5.11 -37.56
N GLY A 543 -32.61 4.77 -36.57
CA GLY A 543 -33.70 3.79 -36.76
C GLY A 543 -33.43 2.34 -36.35
N ASP A 544 -33.59 2.07 -35.05
CA ASP A 544 -34.01 0.84 -34.35
C ASP A 544 -33.30 -0.52 -34.55
N LYS A 545 -33.17 -1.10 -35.75
CA LYS A 545 -32.86 -2.56 -35.83
C LYS A 545 -31.41 -2.93 -35.50
N GLU A 546 -30.44 -2.18 -36.03
CA GLU A 546 -29.02 -2.53 -35.94
C GLU A 546 -28.42 -2.23 -34.55
N PHE A 547 -28.93 -1.19 -33.88
CA PHE A 547 -28.59 -0.91 -32.49
C PHE A 547 -29.04 -2.04 -31.57
N LEU A 548 -30.29 -2.51 -31.72
CA LEU A 548 -30.81 -3.65 -30.96
C LEU A 548 -29.99 -4.92 -31.17
N ILE A 549 -29.51 -5.18 -32.39
CA ILE A 549 -28.65 -6.32 -32.69
C ILE A 549 -27.29 -6.21 -31.99
N GLN A 550 -26.65 -5.04 -32.02
CA GLN A 550 -25.37 -4.82 -31.34
C GLN A 550 -25.48 -4.94 -29.82
N MET A 551 -26.60 -4.47 -29.28
CA MET A 551 -26.88 -4.55 -27.85
C MET A 551 -27.16 -5.99 -27.42
N LEU A 552 -27.93 -6.75 -28.21
CA LEU A 552 -28.14 -8.18 -27.99
C LEU A 552 -26.83 -8.97 -28.12
N LYS A 553 -25.92 -8.60 -29.04
CA LYS A 553 -24.57 -9.20 -29.13
C LYS A 553 -23.80 -9.02 -27.83
N ALA A 554 -23.69 -7.78 -27.34
CA ALA A 554 -22.98 -7.48 -26.09
C ALA A 554 -23.55 -8.29 -24.91
N MET A 555 -24.89 -8.38 -24.83
CA MET A 555 -25.57 -9.09 -23.75
C MET A 555 -25.36 -10.62 -23.83
N ILE A 556 -25.43 -11.22 -25.03
CA ILE A 556 -25.14 -12.64 -25.23
C ILE A 556 -23.70 -12.96 -24.84
N CYS A 557 -22.75 -12.13 -25.26
CA CYS A 557 -21.34 -12.34 -24.96
C CYS A 557 -21.06 -12.21 -23.46
N GLN A 558 -21.65 -11.25 -22.75
CA GLN A 558 -21.53 -11.12 -21.29
C GLN A 558 -22.12 -12.33 -20.54
N LEU A 559 -23.31 -12.81 -20.94
CA LEU A 559 -23.94 -14.00 -20.32
C LEU A 559 -23.11 -15.27 -20.53
N ASN A 560 -22.51 -15.42 -21.71
CA ASN A 560 -21.70 -16.59 -22.03
C ASN A 560 -20.30 -16.51 -21.43
N GLU A 561 -19.71 -15.31 -21.31
CA GLU A 561 -18.49 -15.09 -20.55
C GLU A 561 -18.69 -15.46 -19.07
N TYR A 562 -19.81 -15.03 -18.45
CA TYR A 562 -20.17 -15.40 -17.08
C TYR A 562 -20.20 -16.92 -16.88
N LYS A 563 -20.88 -17.66 -17.76
CA LYS A 563 -20.94 -19.13 -17.69
C LYS A 563 -19.57 -19.79 -17.92
N LEU A 564 -18.77 -19.29 -18.86
CA LEU A 564 -17.41 -19.80 -19.10
C LEU A 564 -16.47 -19.54 -17.92
N ALA A 565 -16.65 -18.43 -17.20
CA ALA A 565 -15.90 -18.11 -15.99
C ALA A 565 -16.37 -18.95 -14.79
N GLU A 566 -17.67 -19.19 -14.66
CA GLU A 566 -18.24 -20.07 -13.62
C GLU A 566 -17.73 -21.53 -13.75
N ASP A 567 -17.62 -22.04 -14.99
CA ASP A 567 -17.08 -23.37 -15.28
C ASP A 567 -15.55 -23.49 -15.02
N LYS A 568 -14.83 -22.35 -14.96
CA LYS A 568 -13.38 -22.25 -14.67
C LYS A 568 -13.17 -21.57 -13.31
N LYS A 569 -13.34 -22.33 -12.21
CA LYS A 569 -13.24 -21.87 -10.80
C LYS A 569 -12.38 -20.60 -10.51
N ASN A 570 -13.00 -19.71 -9.71
CA ASN A 570 -12.46 -18.60 -8.90
C ASN A 570 -12.02 -17.29 -9.60
N LEU A 571 -12.86 -16.73 -10.48
CA LEU A 571 -12.81 -15.28 -10.77
C LEU A 571 -14.14 -14.65 -10.40
N LEU A 572 -14.10 -13.55 -9.64
CA LEU A 572 -15.29 -12.72 -9.38
C LEU A 572 -15.76 -12.10 -10.70
N PRO A 573 -17.07 -12.16 -11.01
CA PRO A 573 -17.60 -11.71 -12.28
C PRO A 573 -17.50 -10.18 -12.43
N ILE A 574 -17.31 -9.71 -13.67
CA ILE A 574 -17.66 -8.33 -14.04
C ILE A 574 -19.15 -8.15 -13.71
N LYS A 575 -19.45 -7.19 -12.83
CA LYS A 575 -20.78 -6.92 -12.30
C LYS A 575 -21.79 -6.78 -13.45
N PHE A 576 -22.80 -7.63 -13.49
CA PHE A 576 -23.89 -7.56 -14.46
C PHE A 576 -24.82 -6.40 -14.09
N GLU A 577 -24.54 -5.20 -14.60
CA GLU A 577 -25.34 -4.01 -14.33
C GLU A 577 -26.55 -3.96 -15.28
N MET A 578 -27.63 -4.66 -14.89
CA MET A 578 -28.92 -4.68 -15.58
C MET A 578 -29.47 -3.28 -15.90
N ASP A 579 -29.15 -2.29 -15.06
CA ASP A 579 -29.65 -0.91 -15.19
C ASP A 579 -29.22 -0.25 -16.51
N ASN A 580 -28.06 -0.63 -17.06
CA ASN A 580 -27.57 -0.14 -18.35
C ASN A 580 -28.37 -0.64 -19.55
N TYR A 581 -29.14 -1.73 -19.37
CA TYR A 581 -29.94 -2.37 -20.42
C TYR A 581 -31.45 -2.17 -20.22
N MET A 582 -31.90 -1.45 -19.19
CA MET A 582 -33.33 -1.19 -18.98
C MET A 582 -33.98 -0.41 -20.14
N GLN A 583 -33.21 0.49 -20.79
CA GLN A 583 -33.65 1.25 -21.98
C GLN A 583 -33.90 0.35 -23.22
N LEU A 584 -33.23 -0.81 -23.28
CA LEU A 584 -33.36 -1.84 -24.32
C LEU A 584 -34.81 -2.32 -24.46
N PHE A 585 -35.49 -2.44 -23.32
CA PHE A 585 -36.84 -2.99 -23.27
C PHE A 585 -37.93 -1.96 -23.52
N ASP A 586 -37.61 -0.66 -23.57
CA ASP A 586 -38.57 0.38 -23.94
C ASP A 586 -38.71 0.52 -25.45
N VAL A 587 -37.68 0.16 -26.22
CA VAL A 587 -37.63 0.23 -27.69
C VAL A 587 -38.19 -1.02 -28.38
N ILE A 588 -38.03 -2.20 -27.79
CA ILE A 588 -38.42 -3.50 -28.41
C ILE A 588 -39.94 -3.69 -28.54
N ASN A 589 -40.75 -2.84 -27.92
CA ASN A 589 -42.17 -3.14 -27.67
C ASN A 589 -43.17 -2.84 -28.79
N GLU A 590 -42.81 -2.25 -29.93
CA GLU A 590 -43.85 -1.92 -30.94
C GLU A 590 -43.60 -2.42 -32.38
N ASP A 591 -42.38 -2.77 -32.82
CA ASP A 591 -42.12 -3.03 -34.27
C ASP A 591 -41.18 -4.20 -34.65
N TYR A 592 -40.57 -4.96 -33.72
CA TYR A 592 -39.54 -5.97 -34.06
C TYR A 592 -39.70 -7.36 -33.39
N ASP A 593 -39.40 -8.43 -34.14
CA ASP A 593 -39.36 -9.81 -33.62
C ASP A 593 -38.04 -10.07 -32.86
N LEU A 594 -38.14 -10.20 -31.53
CA LEU A 594 -37.01 -10.43 -30.63
C LEU A 594 -36.23 -11.71 -30.98
N ILE A 595 -36.90 -12.77 -31.45
CA ILE A 595 -36.24 -14.02 -31.80
C ILE A 595 -35.40 -13.83 -33.07
N GLU A 596 -35.93 -13.10 -34.06
CA GLU A 596 -35.20 -12.77 -35.28
C GLU A 596 -33.95 -11.94 -34.98
N LEU A 597 -34.10 -10.92 -34.12
CA LEU A 597 -32.99 -10.07 -33.68
C LEU A 597 -31.93 -10.86 -32.90
N TYR A 598 -32.37 -11.71 -31.98
CA TYR A 598 -31.50 -12.57 -31.19
C TYR A 598 -30.70 -13.54 -32.08
N VAL A 599 -31.37 -14.21 -33.02
CA VAL A 599 -30.70 -15.16 -33.92
C VAL A 599 -29.67 -14.44 -34.80
N LYS A 600 -30.00 -13.24 -35.29
CA LYS A 600 -29.05 -12.43 -36.05
C LYS A 600 -27.87 -12.00 -35.18
N ALA A 601 -28.12 -11.48 -33.97
CA ALA A 601 -27.10 -11.09 -33.01
C ALA A 601 -26.15 -12.26 -32.68
N TYR A 602 -26.71 -13.42 -32.32
CA TYR A 602 -25.95 -14.62 -31.99
C TYR A 602 -25.07 -15.12 -33.14
N ASN A 603 -25.59 -15.14 -34.37
CA ASN A 603 -24.84 -15.62 -35.53
C ASN A 603 -23.68 -14.69 -35.92
N ASP A 604 -23.87 -13.39 -35.71
CA ASP A 604 -22.91 -12.35 -36.03
C ASP A 604 -21.79 -12.20 -34.97
N ILE A 605 -21.81 -12.97 -33.87
CA ILE A 605 -20.69 -13.00 -32.89
C ILE A 605 -19.48 -13.65 -33.56
N GLU A 606 -18.33 -12.98 -33.57
CA GLU A 606 -17.14 -13.48 -34.27
C GLU A 606 -16.33 -14.48 -33.43
N LEU A 607 -16.45 -14.44 -32.10
CA LEU A 607 -15.83 -15.41 -31.19
C LEU A 607 -16.69 -16.67 -31.06
N GLU A 608 -16.29 -17.76 -31.72
CA GLU A 608 -17.02 -19.03 -31.71
C GLU A 608 -17.16 -19.67 -30.32
N ASP A 609 -16.18 -19.46 -29.43
CA ASP A 609 -16.24 -19.95 -28.05
C ASP A 609 -17.34 -19.25 -27.22
N LEU A 610 -17.76 -18.04 -27.63
CA LEU A 610 -18.89 -17.32 -27.04
C LEU A 610 -20.24 -17.70 -27.69
N LYS A 611 -20.26 -18.51 -28.75
CA LYS A 611 -21.48 -19.07 -29.35
C LYS A 611 -21.87 -20.37 -28.66
N ILE A 612 -22.12 -20.28 -27.35
CA ILE A 612 -22.60 -21.40 -26.52
C ILE A 612 -23.97 -21.07 -25.91
N ASN A 613 -24.62 -22.07 -25.31
CA ASN A 613 -25.84 -21.89 -24.50
C ASN A 613 -26.98 -21.12 -25.19
N LYS A 614 -27.11 -21.29 -26.51
CA LYS A 614 -28.08 -20.56 -27.36
C LYS A 614 -29.52 -20.65 -26.82
N GLU A 615 -29.94 -21.84 -26.41
CA GLU A 615 -31.30 -22.09 -25.91
C GLU A 615 -31.52 -21.45 -24.55
N ASP A 616 -30.58 -21.60 -23.61
CA ASP A 616 -30.64 -20.97 -22.28
C ASP A 616 -30.64 -19.43 -22.35
N ASN A 617 -29.84 -18.86 -23.23
CA ASN A 617 -29.75 -17.41 -23.42
C ASN A 617 -31.05 -16.84 -23.99
N LEU A 618 -31.68 -17.57 -24.93
CA LEU A 618 -32.99 -17.22 -25.46
C LEU A 618 -34.08 -17.36 -24.39
N GLU A 619 -34.01 -18.39 -23.54
CA GLU A 619 -34.94 -18.59 -22.42
C GLU A 619 -34.81 -17.50 -21.36
N ALA A 620 -33.59 -17.08 -21.01
CA ALA A 620 -33.34 -15.98 -20.07
C ALA A 620 -33.89 -14.65 -20.59
N LEU A 621 -33.69 -14.37 -21.88
CA LEU A 621 -34.26 -13.21 -22.57
C LEU A 621 -35.80 -13.21 -22.58
N GLN A 622 -36.41 -14.37 -22.83
CA GLN A 622 -37.87 -14.54 -22.80
C GLN A 622 -38.42 -14.33 -21.38
N LYS A 623 -37.79 -14.92 -20.35
CA LYS A 623 -38.17 -14.73 -18.94
C LYS A 623 -38.06 -13.27 -18.49
N LEU A 624 -37.02 -12.56 -18.93
CA LEU A 624 -36.85 -11.12 -18.66
C LEU A 624 -37.97 -10.29 -19.31
N ALA A 625 -38.36 -10.59 -20.55
CA ALA A 625 -39.48 -9.93 -21.23
C ALA A 625 -40.83 -10.20 -20.52
N GLU A 626 -41.06 -11.44 -20.08
CA GLU A 626 -42.26 -11.82 -19.30
C GLU A 626 -42.33 -11.14 -17.94
N THR A 627 -41.18 -10.99 -17.26
CA THR A 627 -41.09 -10.31 -15.95
C THR A 627 -41.44 -8.82 -16.06
N LYS A 628 -41.10 -8.17 -17.18
CA LYS A 628 -41.50 -6.79 -17.48
C LYS A 628 -43.00 -6.65 -17.75
N GLU A 629 -43.62 -7.60 -18.46
CA GLU A 629 -45.08 -7.63 -18.61
C GLU A 629 -45.80 -7.80 -17.26
N LEU A 630 -45.29 -8.68 -16.40
CA LEU A 630 -45.78 -8.86 -15.02
C LEU A 630 -45.65 -7.59 -14.17
N LEU A 631 -44.54 -6.86 -14.28
CA LEU A 631 -44.33 -5.57 -13.61
C LEU A 631 -45.30 -4.49 -14.13
N ARG A 632 -45.51 -4.41 -15.45
CA ARG A 632 -46.53 -3.52 -16.05
C ARG A 632 -47.94 -3.88 -15.62
N LEU A 633 -48.27 -5.17 -15.54
CA LEU A 633 -49.56 -5.66 -15.08
C LEU A 633 -49.78 -5.31 -13.60
N ASN A 634 -48.76 -5.49 -12.75
CA ASN A 634 -48.82 -5.14 -11.33
C ASN A 634 -48.96 -3.62 -11.12
N LEU A 635 -48.25 -2.79 -11.89
CA LEU A 635 -48.42 -1.33 -11.86
C LEU A 635 -49.82 -0.91 -12.34
N ALA A 636 -50.35 -1.53 -13.40
CA ALA A 636 -51.71 -1.27 -13.89
C ALA A 636 -52.81 -1.79 -12.93
N ILE A 637 -52.54 -2.83 -12.15
CA ILE A 637 -53.43 -3.32 -11.07
C ILE A 637 -53.38 -2.35 -9.88
N MET A 638 -52.21 -1.81 -9.54
CA MET A 638 -52.05 -0.80 -8.49
C MET A 638 -52.75 0.51 -8.84
N GLU A 639 -52.64 0.99 -10.08
CA GLU A 639 -53.37 2.18 -10.57
C GLU A 639 -54.89 1.98 -10.62
N LYS A 640 -55.39 0.75 -10.79
CA LYS A 640 -56.82 0.44 -10.71
C LYS A 640 -57.33 0.20 -9.29
N SER A 641 -56.44 -0.05 -8.33
CA SER A 641 -56.80 -0.25 -6.92
C SER A 641 -56.95 1.05 -6.13
N GLU A 642 -56.66 2.21 -6.73
CA GLU A 642 -56.95 3.53 -6.15
C GLU A 642 -58.36 4.04 -6.47
N ASP A 643 -59.14 3.31 -7.29
CA ASP A 643 -60.53 3.65 -7.69
C ASP A 643 -61.61 2.63 -7.22
N GLU A 644 -61.30 1.74 -6.27
CA GLU A 644 -62.28 1.00 -5.42
C GLU A 644 -61.97 1.22 -3.94
#